data_AF-A0AAW9B393-F1
#
_entry.id   AF-A0AAW9B393-F1
#
_cell.length_a   1.000
_cell.length_b   1.000
_cell.length_c   1.000
_cell.angle_alpha   90.00
_cell.angle_beta   90.00
_cell.angle_gamma   90.00
#
_symmetry.space_group_name_H-M   'P 1'
#
loop_
_entity.id
_entity.type
_entity.pdbx_description
1 polymer ?
#
loop_
_entity_poly.entity_id
_entity_poly.type
_entity_poly.pdbx_seq_one_letter_code
_entity_poly.pdbx_strand_id
1 'polypeptide(L)'
;MSQWAGRFRILLLVNVVVSFMAFSQELLTEKPNIPSGLNPEYAGTQACIDCHQNEVEAWKGSHHDMAMKHASTTSVRGDFDNHVVTHKGMPNRFFKKGGEYWVNIQGSDGQWHDYKISYTFGWEPLQQYMVEFEDGRVQLIPFAWDTRAKVEGGQRWFHLYPETTTTDEFYWTNTGQNWNFMCADCHSTNLKKNYDADKNTYNSSWSEINVGCEACHGPASQHIELAKKYKNAGTSFEHDSHYGFDRKLSKAVSDWVFEEGHSTLQPKSIEATNQVQTCAQCHSRRTQLNETGDHVKGSFFDKYRLSLITPELYYHDGQIYDEDYVYGSFLQSEMAEKGVTCTNCHDPHTAELTIPEEAVCSQCHIASEYTPEKHTFHKAGSEASQCTTCHMPETTYMQVDPRRDHSWHIPRPDLSKHIGTPNVCMSCHEDKSNQWADEQIAEWYPNSRYRNQQHFAVAFYADSIGHQGAANALAYSAQDSSLKDIIRASALERMGGNTDQNTTVSLARAVKNENEMVRLGAISGSSGYEFHDRWRILEPLLGDPVLSVRAEAASVLVASYAQMTPLQKDIIKSPLEEYMEIQEFNADRGFGRTNLANVYRSLGEIDKAAELYKQAISIEPYFENSYVNLADLYRHLGKEEAALTVLQQGMKAQPKSSTLPYSAGLSLLRQGKADDAKKLLRRAAEIGETNAHYWYVYGLALEKSDVLEASKALQTAFEVGGNPQHLYAQCEVLARNHKKGAVAFAFDRCIQELSHYAPKQAIDQLKASIVGVNRS
;
A
#
# COMPACT_ATOMS: atom_id res chain seq x y z
N MET A 1 -60.41 69.95 55.20
CA MET A 1 -61.05 70.28 53.90
C MET A 1 -60.20 69.64 52.82
N SER A 2 -60.58 68.44 52.34
CA SER A 2 -61.26 68.19 51.04
C SER A 2 -60.28 68.35 49.86
N GLN A 3 -60.03 67.43 48.93
CA GLN A 3 -60.74 66.29 48.32
C GLN A 3 -59.66 65.34 47.70
N TRP A 4 -59.72 64.01 47.82
CA TRP A 4 -60.27 63.04 46.83
C TRP A 4 -59.83 63.32 45.37
N ALA A 5 -59.37 62.38 44.54
CA ALA A 5 -59.16 60.94 44.62
C ALA A 5 -58.47 60.46 43.31
N GLY A 6 -57.86 59.27 43.34
CA GLY A 6 -57.79 58.42 42.15
C GLY A 6 -56.39 57.95 41.74
N ARG A 7 -56.22 56.61 41.76
CA ARG A 7 -55.15 55.80 41.14
C ARG A 7 -53.92 55.52 42.00
N PHE A 8 -54.16 54.93 43.18
CA PHE A 8 -53.20 54.09 43.90
C PHE A 8 -53.73 52.64 43.91
N ARG A 9 -53.25 51.84 42.95
CA ARG A 9 -53.18 50.36 42.90
C ARG A 9 -52.91 50.00 41.43
N ILE A 10 -51.94 49.13 41.19
CA ILE A 10 -51.29 48.82 39.89
C ILE A 10 -50.12 49.78 39.56
N LEU A 11 -49.07 49.76 40.38
CA LEU A 11 -47.70 50.15 39.97
C LEU A 11 -46.63 49.71 40.97
N LEU A 12 -47.02 49.25 42.17
CA LEU A 12 -46.10 48.75 43.20
C LEU A 12 -45.94 47.21 43.24
N LEU A 13 -46.58 46.47 42.34
CA LEU A 13 -46.37 45.02 42.16
C LEU A 13 -45.45 44.68 40.97
N VAL A 14 -45.11 45.65 40.12
CA VAL A 14 -44.21 45.43 38.97
C VAL A 14 -42.75 45.68 39.34
N ASN A 15 -42.46 46.50 40.36
CA ASN A 15 -41.08 46.83 40.75
C ASN A 15 -40.44 45.90 41.81
N VAL A 16 -41.17 44.91 42.33
CA VAL A 16 -40.58 43.89 43.23
C VAL A 16 -40.33 42.56 42.51
N VAL A 17 -40.98 42.30 41.37
CA VAL A 17 -40.71 41.12 40.53
C VAL A 17 -39.51 41.35 39.60
N VAL A 18 -39.26 42.59 39.16
CA VAL A 18 -38.12 42.91 38.27
C VAL A 18 -36.77 42.93 39.01
N SER A 19 -36.74 43.17 40.32
CA SER A 19 -35.49 43.10 41.11
C SER A 19 -35.16 41.70 41.68
N PHE A 20 -36.07 40.73 41.57
CA PHE A 20 -35.77 39.32 41.92
C PHE A 20 -35.46 38.44 40.69
N MET A 21 -35.84 38.88 39.48
CA MET A 21 -35.38 38.26 38.22
C MET A 21 -34.01 38.79 37.74
N ALA A 22 -33.53 39.92 38.27
CA ALA A 22 -32.22 40.47 37.94
C ALA A 22 -31.07 39.98 38.85
N PHE A 23 -31.35 39.10 39.82
CA PHE A 23 -30.34 38.55 40.75
C PHE A 23 -30.34 37.00 40.79
N SER A 24 -30.86 36.35 39.74
CA SER A 24 -30.81 34.89 39.56
C SER A 24 -30.31 34.47 38.17
N GLN A 25 -29.71 35.39 37.40
CA GLN A 25 -29.17 35.14 36.06
C GLN A 25 -27.69 35.54 35.88
N GLU A 26 -26.94 35.73 36.97
CA GLU A 26 -25.48 35.90 36.99
C GLU A 26 -24.77 34.74 37.73
N LEU A 27 -25.35 33.55 37.66
CA LEU A 27 -24.58 32.29 37.62
C LEU A 27 -24.61 31.79 36.18
N LEU A 28 -24.30 32.69 35.24
CA LEU A 28 -23.69 32.27 34.00
C LEU A 28 -22.34 31.71 34.42
N THR A 29 -22.23 30.39 34.45
CA THR A 29 -20.95 29.70 34.30
C THR A 29 -20.24 30.37 33.13
N GLU A 30 -19.25 31.23 33.40
CA GLU A 30 -18.30 31.65 32.39
C GLU A 30 -17.86 30.37 31.69
N LYS A 31 -18.20 30.23 30.40
CA LYS A 31 -17.64 29.15 29.60
C LYS A 31 -16.14 29.21 29.84
N PRO A 32 -15.51 28.15 30.37
CA PRO A 32 -14.10 28.18 30.62
C PRO A 32 -13.42 28.43 29.28
N ASN A 33 -12.95 29.67 29.08
CA ASN A 33 -12.27 30.07 27.86
C ASN A 33 -11.05 29.14 27.73
N ILE A 34 -11.06 28.27 26.73
CA ILE A 34 -9.91 27.45 26.37
C ILE A 34 -8.84 28.45 25.91
N PRO A 35 -7.62 28.45 26.48
CA PRO A 35 -6.58 29.33 25.99
C PRO A 35 -6.32 29.04 24.50
N SER A 36 -6.87 29.88 23.62
CA SER A 36 -6.55 29.90 22.20
C SER A 36 -5.15 30.48 22.05
N GLY A 37 -4.13 29.62 22.18
CA GLY A 37 -2.74 30.06 22.05
C GLY A 37 -1.63 29.07 22.41
N LEU A 38 -1.95 27.88 22.95
CA LEU A 38 -0.96 26.83 23.19
C LEU A 38 -1.19 25.67 22.23
N ASN A 39 -0.16 25.32 21.46
CA ASN A 39 -0.15 24.08 20.69
C ASN A 39 -0.27 22.90 21.66
N PRO A 40 -1.22 21.97 21.46
CA PRO A 40 -1.30 20.75 22.26
C PRO A 40 0.05 20.01 22.28
N GLU A 41 0.43 19.51 23.45
CA GLU A 41 1.67 18.77 23.69
C GLU A 41 1.37 17.35 24.16
N TYR A 42 2.28 16.43 23.85
CA TYR A 42 2.21 15.03 24.28
C TYR A 42 2.64 14.91 25.75
N ALA A 43 1.78 14.33 26.58
CA ALA A 43 1.98 14.17 28.02
C ALA A 43 2.48 12.77 28.42
N GLY A 44 2.38 11.80 27.51
CA GLY A 44 2.69 10.39 27.71
C GLY A 44 1.59 9.63 28.48
N THR A 45 1.51 8.32 28.26
CA THR A 45 0.53 7.41 28.88
C THR A 45 0.48 7.50 30.40
N GLN A 46 1.61 7.82 31.06
CA GLN A 46 1.67 7.98 32.51
C GLN A 46 0.72 9.06 33.05
N ALA A 47 0.40 10.08 32.26
CA ALA A 47 -0.52 11.15 32.64
C ALA A 47 -2.00 10.69 32.66
N CYS A 48 -2.32 9.56 32.03
CA CYS A 48 -3.68 9.03 31.92
C CYS A 48 -4.10 8.19 33.14
N ILE A 49 -3.14 7.58 33.83
CA ILE A 49 -3.36 6.51 34.83
C ILE A 49 -4.26 6.95 35.99
N ASP A 50 -4.09 8.17 36.49
CA ASP A 50 -4.82 8.64 37.68
C ASP A 50 -6.33 8.80 37.43
N CYS A 51 -6.75 8.94 36.17
CA CYS A 51 -8.15 9.14 35.79
C CYS A 51 -8.76 7.95 35.01
N HIS A 52 -7.94 7.19 34.29
CA HIS A 52 -8.36 6.13 33.36
C HIS A 52 -7.74 4.77 33.73
N GLN A 53 -7.93 4.36 34.99
CA GLN A 53 -7.31 3.12 35.52
C GLN A 53 -7.73 1.87 34.74
N ASN A 54 -9.03 1.74 34.42
CA ASN A 54 -9.56 0.57 33.73
C ASN A 54 -8.99 0.46 32.31
N GLU A 55 -8.97 1.56 31.56
CA GLU A 55 -8.46 1.60 30.20
C GLU A 55 -6.94 1.32 30.17
N VAL A 56 -6.19 1.86 31.14
CA VAL A 56 -4.75 1.59 31.27
C VAL A 56 -4.48 0.14 31.65
N GLU A 57 -5.28 -0.45 32.55
CA GLU A 57 -5.18 -1.86 32.90
C GLU A 57 -5.48 -2.77 31.72
N ALA A 58 -6.47 -2.43 30.89
CA ALA A 58 -6.79 -3.14 29.66
C ALA A 58 -5.69 -2.99 28.59
N TRP A 59 -5.11 -1.79 28.46
CA TRP A 59 -4.02 -1.53 27.52
C TRP A 59 -2.71 -2.19 27.90
N LYS A 60 -2.38 -2.24 29.19
CA LYS A 60 -1.11 -2.78 29.67
C LYS A 60 -1.00 -4.27 29.37
N GLY A 61 0.03 -4.66 28.62
CA GLY A 61 0.23 -6.04 28.16
C GLY A 61 -0.54 -6.40 26.89
N SER A 62 -1.38 -5.50 26.35
CA SER A 62 -1.97 -5.67 25.02
C SER A 62 -0.90 -5.70 23.92
N HIS A 63 -1.28 -6.11 22.71
CA HIS A 63 -0.39 -6.05 21.55
C HIS A 63 0.01 -4.62 21.18
N HIS A 64 -0.80 -3.60 21.50
CA HIS A 64 -0.40 -2.19 21.32
C HIS A 64 0.69 -1.77 22.30
N ASP A 65 0.56 -2.13 23.59
CA ASP A 65 1.57 -1.85 24.60
C ASP A 65 2.88 -2.60 24.31
N MET A 66 2.76 -3.86 23.90
CA MET A 66 3.89 -4.77 23.64
C MET A 66 4.42 -4.70 22.21
N ALA A 67 3.86 -3.85 21.35
CA ALA A 67 4.25 -3.69 19.94
C ALA A 67 5.76 -3.43 19.79
N MET A 68 6.34 -2.70 20.74
CA MET A 68 7.78 -2.49 20.88
C MET A 68 8.12 -2.19 22.34
N LYS A 69 9.28 -2.65 22.82
CA LYS A 69 9.80 -2.34 24.17
C LYS A 69 11.33 -2.28 24.13
N HIS A 70 11.92 -1.56 25.09
CA HIS A 70 13.34 -1.79 25.41
C HIS A 70 13.56 -3.23 25.88
N ALA A 71 14.67 -3.83 25.47
CA ALA A 71 15.02 -5.19 25.86
C ALA A 71 15.30 -5.28 27.37
N SER A 72 14.57 -6.15 28.06
CA SER A 72 14.66 -6.36 29.50
C SER A 72 14.28 -7.79 29.88
N THR A 73 14.34 -8.12 31.17
CA THR A 73 13.86 -9.41 31.70
C THR A 73 12.36 -9.61 31.58
N THR A 74 11.59 -8.55 31.35
CA THR A 74 10.12 -8.62 31.23
C THR A 74 9.62 -8.50 29.79
N SER A 75 10.44 -8.00 28.86
CA SER A 75 10.05 -7.86 27.44
C SER A 75 10.62 -8.95 26.53
N VAL A 76 11.78 -9.53 26.86
CA VAL A 76 12.43 -10.56 26.04
C VAL A 76 11.82 -11.94 26.30
N ARG A 77 11.22 -12.54 25.27
CA ARG A 77 10.67 -13.92 25.30
C ARG A 77 11.61 -14.98 24.75
N GLY A 78 12.61 -14.58 23.95
CA GLY A 78 13.52 -15.48 23.25
C GLY A 78 14.57 -16.14 24.15
N ASP A 79 15.08 -17.27 23.70
CA ASP A 79 16.14 -17.99 24.39
C ASP A 79 17.52 -17.37 24.11
N PHE A 80 18.04 -16.64 25.10
CA PHE A 80 19.39 -16.06 25.12
C PHE A 80 20.32 -16.79 26.11
N ASP A 81 20.09 -18.08 26.41
CA ASP A 81 20.98 -18.86 27.28
C ASP A 81 22.10 -19.55 26.49
N ASN A 82 22.94 -18.75 25.81
CA ASN A 82 23.99 -19.21 24.90
C ASN A 82 23.48 -20.09 23.76
N HIS A 83 22.23 -19.86 23.31
CA HIS A 83 21.63 -20.57 22.21
C HIS A 83 22.38 -20.32 20.89
N VAL A 84 22.56 -21.34 20.06
CA VAL A 84 23.22 -21.21 18.76
C VAL A 84 22.29 -21.68 17.65
N VAL A 85 22.01 -20.79 16.70
CA VAL A 85 21.24 -21.07 15.48
C VAL A 85 22.20 -21.13 14.30
N THR A 86 22.29 -22.29 13.64
CA THR A 86 23.09 -22.43 12.42
C THR A 86 22.23 -22.13 11.20
N HIS A 87 22.59 -21.10 10.43
CA HIS A 87 21.94 -20.76 9.17
C HIS A 87 22.96 -20.78 8.04
N LYS A 88 22.70 -21.54 6.97
CA LYS A 88 23.64 -21.74 5.84
C LYS A 88 25.07 -22.10 6.28
N GLY A 89 25.20 -22.92 7.33
CA GLY A 89 26.48 -23.35 7.90
C GLY A 89 27.18 -22.32 8.80
N MET A 90 26.57 -21.16 9.04
CA MET A 90 27.11 -20.08 9.86
C MET A 90 26.44 -20.08 11.24
N PRO A 91 27.21 -20.15 12.35
CA PRO A 91 26.66 -20.23 13.70
C PRO A 91 26.37 -18.83 14.28
N ASN A 92 25.11 -18.53 14.57
CA ASN A 92 24.68 -17.28 15.19
C ASN A 92 24.35 -17.53 16.66
N ARG A 93 24.95 -16.78 17.58
CA ARG A 93 24.83 -17.06 19.02
C ARG A 93 24.03 -15.99 19.74
N PHE A 94 23.00 -16.39 20.48
CA PHE A 94 22.15 -15.54 21.32
C PHE A 94 22.51 -15.77 22.78
N PHE A 95 22.92 -14.72 23.48
CA PHE A 95 23.48 -14.86 24.82
C PHE A 95 23.26 -13.63 25.70
N LYS A 96 23.51 -13.77 27.00
CA LYS A 96 23.43 -12.68 27.97
C LYS A 96 24.83 -12.23 28.40
N LYS A 97 25.04 -10.93 28.57
CA LYS A 97 26.20 -10.35 29.29
C LYS A 97 25.66 -9.56 30.49
N GLY A 98 25.75 -10.13 31.68
CA GLY A 98 25.07 -9.55 32.85
C GLY A 98 23.55 -9.55 32.68
N GLY A 99 22.92 -8.37 32.80
CA GLY A 99 21.48 -8.19 32.58
C GLY A 99 21.08 -7.84 31.14
N GLU A 100 22.04 -7.78 30.22
CA GLU A 100 21.84 -7.37 28.83
C GLU A 100 21.77 -8.56 27.88
N TYR A 101 21.07 -8.38 26.76
CA TYR A 101 20.88 -9.39 25.71
C TYR A 101 21.74 -9.07 24.50
N TRP A 102 22.38 -10.08 23.93
CA TRP A 102 23.36 -9.93 22.87
C TRP A 102 23.20 -11.01 21.81
N VAL A 103 23.57 -10.66 20.57
CA VAL A 103 23.66 -11.59 19.44
C VAL A 103 25.05 -11.49 18.80
N ASN A 104 25.65 -12.64 18.49
CA ASN A 104 26.83 -12.74 17.64
C ASN A 104 26.41 -13.13 16.22
N ILE A 105 26.58 -12.22 15.26
CA ILE A 105 26.16 -12.37 13.85
C ILE A 105 27.11 -11.57 12.94
N GLN A 106 27.15 -11.91 11.64
CA GLN A 106 27.95 -11.18 10.66
C GLN A 106 27.34 -9.82 10.30
N GLY A 107 28.12 -8.76 10.48
CA GLY A 107 27.78 -7.39 10.10
C GLY A 107 27.87 -7.12 8.60
N SER A 108 27.69 -5.86 8.21
CA SER A 108 27.78 -5.41 6.81
C SER A 108 29.19 -5.51 6.23
N ASP A 109 30.21 -5.58 7.08
CA ASP A 109 31.61 -5.83 6.72
C ASP A 109 31.95 -7.33 6.56
N GLY A 110 30.97 -8.21 6.76
CA GLY A 110 31.13 -9.67 6.73
C GLY A 110 31.86 -10.27 7.93
N GLN A 111 32.24 -9.46 8.93
CA GLN A 111 32.90 -9.92 10.15
C GLN A 111 31.89 -10.22 11.24
N TRP A 112 32.27 -11.09 12.18
CA TRP A 112 31.45 -11.46 13.32
C TRP A 112 31.53 -10.39 14.41
N HIS A 113 30.39 -9.86 14.80
CA HIS A 113 30.28 -8.84 15.84
C HIS A 113 29.31 -9.28 16.92
N ASP A 114 29.57 -8.84 18.15
CA ASP A 114 28.60 -8.92 19.24
C ASP A 114 27.76 -7.64 19.25
N TYR A 115 26.50 -7.73 18.85
CA TYR A 115 25.55 -6.62 18.92
C TYR A 115 24.68 -6.74 20.17
N LYS A 116 24.52 -5.63 20.88
CA LYS A 116 23.56 -5.52 21.98
C LYS A 116 22.15 -5.42 21.39
N ILE A 117 21.24 -6.24 21.90
CA ILE A 117 19.82 -6.12 21.60
C ILE A 117 19.28 -4.93 22.41
N SER A 118 18.89 -3.87 21.73
CA SER A 118 18.31 -2.67 22.34
C SER A 118 16.81 -2.79 22.56
N TYR A 119 16.11 -3.48 21.66
CA TYR A 119 14.66 -3.51 21.63
C TYR A 119 14.09 -4.89 21.28
N THR A 120 12.88 -5.13 21.75
CA THR A 120 11.98 -6.20 21.29
C THR A 120 10.90 -5.61 20.40
N PHE A 121 10.49 -6.35 19.37
CA PHE A 121 9.51 -5.90 18.38
C PHE A 121 8.50 -7.02 18.12
N GLY A 122 7.21 -6.74 18.30
CA GLY A 122 6.16 -7.77 18.32
C GLY A 122 6.09 -8.58 19.62
N TRP A 123 5.01 -9.34 19.75
CA TRP A 123 4.68 -10.08 20.97
C TRP A 123 4.20 -11.51 20.68
N GLU A 124 3.11 -11.66 19.94
CA GLU A 124 2.58 -12.94 19.45
C GLU A 124 2.12 -12.80 18.00
N PRO A 125 2.28 -13.85 17.16
CA PRO A 125 2.84 -15.18 17.46
C PRO A 125 4.38 -15.25 17.35
N LEU A 126 5.05 -14.14 17.08
CA LEU A 126 6.51 -14.06 17.02
C LEU A 126 7.03 -12.74 17.62
N GLN A 127 8.28 -12.78 18.09
CA GLN A 127 9.00 -11.61 18.58
C GLN A 127 10.33 -11.46 17.83
N GLN A 128 10.55 -10.29 17.26
CA GLN A 128 11.79 -9.87 16.61
C GLN A 128 12.64 -9.04 17.57
N TYR A 129 13.91 -8.83 17.22
CA TYR A 129 14.88 -8.11 18.04
C TYR A 129 15.66 -7.11 17.21
N MET A 130 16.06 -6.00 17.83
CA MET A 130 16.72 -4.91 17.13
C MET A 130 18.01 -4.47 17.79
N VAL A 131 18.93 -3.99 16.97
CA VAL A 131 20.25 -3.49 17.36
C VAL A 131 20.41 -2.05 16.87
N GLU A 132 21.12 -1.23 17.63
CA GLU A 132 21.45 0.16 17.27
C GLU A 132 22.86 0.24 16.66
N PHE A 133 22.99 1.02 15.59
CA PHE A 133 24.26 1.33 14.93
C PHE A 133 24.71 2.76 15.30
N GLU A 134 25.99 3.04 15.14
CA GLU A 134 26.59 4.35 15.48
C GLU A 134 26.04 5.51 14.62
N ASP A 135 25.50 5.21 13.43
CA ASP A 135 24.87 6.18 12.52
C ASP A 135 23.40 6.47 12.87
N GLY A 136 22.90 5.93 14.00
CA GLY A 136 21.53 6.10 14.48
C GLY A 136 20.51 5.15 13.87
N ARG A 137 20.92 4.26 12.95
CA ARG A 137 20.04 3.22 12.44
C ARG A 137 19.71 2.21 13.53
N VAL A 138 18.44 1.85 13.61
CA VAL A 138 17.94 0.70 14.38
C VAL A 138 17.58 -0.39 13.37
N GLN A 139 18.25 -1.55 13.45
CA GLN A 139 18.07 -2.65 12.50
C GLN A 139 17.42 -3.85 13.17
N LEU A 140 16.43 -4.45 12.49
CA LEU A 140 15.94 -5.77 12.83
C LEU A 140 17.00 -6.82 12.45
N ILE A 141 17.31 -7.71 13.40
CA ILE A 141 18.15 -8.87 13.11
C ILE A 141 17.31 -9.91 12.33
N PRO A 142 17.93 -10.80 11.54
CA PRO A 142 17.18 -11.67 10.63
C PRO A 142 16.45 -12.83 11.32
N PHE A 143 16.60 -12.95 12.64
CA PHE A 143 16.05 -14.03 13.44
C PHE A 143 14.92 -13.52 14.33
N ALA A 144 13.82 -14.28 14.32
CA ALA A 144 12.69 -14.09 15.21
C ALA A 144 12.55 -15.30 16.15
N TRP A 145 11.93 -15.05 17.29
CA TRP A 145 11.51 -16.07 18.23
C TRP A 145 10.02 -16.38 18.04
N ASP A 146 9.70 -17.64 17.79
CA ASP A 146 8.32 -18.13 17.70
C ASP A 146 7.75 -18.24 19.12
N THR A 147 6.83 -17.34 19.48
CA THR A 147 6.32 -17.21 20.86
C THR A 147 5.17 -18.16 21.17
N ARG A 148 4.65 -18.88 20.15
CA ARG A 148 3.60 -19.90 20.29
C ARG A 148 4.04 -21.05 21.19
N ALA A 149 3.07 -21.88 21.60
CA ALA A 149 3.38 -23.02 22.46
C ALA A 149 4.20 -24.08 21.70
N LYS A 150 4.99 -24.87 22.44
CA LYS A 150 5.77 -25.99 21.85
C LYS A 150 4.90 -27.00 21.09
N VAL A 151 3.66 -27.20 21.55
CA VAL A 151 2.70 -28.11 20.91
C VAL A 151 2.25 -27.62 19.53
N GLU A 152 2.37 -26.32 19.26
CA GLU A 152 2.11 -25.68 17.96
C GLU A 152 3.39 -25.53 17.12
N GLY A 153 4.51 -26.09 17.60
CA GLY A 153 5.82 -25.95 16.96
C GLY A 153 6.57 -24.66 17.31
N GLY A 154 6.09 -23.90 18.30
CA GLY A 154 6.75 -22.67 18.78
C GLY A 154 7.86 -22.88 19.81
N GLN A 155 8.25 -21.80 20.49
CA GLN A 155 9.41 -21.71 21.39
C GLN A 155 10.74 -22.07 20.71
N ARG A 156 10.98 -21.46 19.55
CA ARG A 156 12.20 -21.68 18.75
C ARG A 156 12.62 -20.43 18.00
N TRP A 157 13.91 -20.33 17.71
CA TRP A 157 14.45 -19.36 16.78
C TRP A 157 14.22 -19.80 15.34
N PHE A 158 13.93 -18.83 14.46
CA PHE A 158 13.86 -19.05 13.01
C PHE A 158 14.31 -17.81 12.26
N HIS A 159 14.79 -18.00 11.03
CA HIS A 159 15.22 -16.91 10.15
C HIS A 159 14.03 -16.47 9.31
N LEU A 160 13.67 -15.18 9.33
CA LEU A 160 12.46 -14.67 8.65
C LEU A 160 12.58 -14.75 7.12
N TYR A 161 13.75 -14.41 6.59
CA TYR A 161 14.01 -14.33 5.15
C TYR A 161 15.16 -15.25 4.72
N PRO A 162 15.06 -16.58 4.85
CA PRO A 162 16.20 -17.49 4.75
C PRO A 162 16.91 -17.49 3.40
N GLU A 163 16.23 -17.05 2.34
CA GLU A 163 16.77 -17.00 0.98
C GLU A 163 17.46 -15.67 0.64
N THR A 164 17.40 -14.65 1.50
CA THR A 164 18.06 -13.37 1.23
C THR A 164 19.58 -13.48 1.30
N THR A 165 20.22 -12.60 0.55
CA THR A 165 21.65 -12.41 0.41
C THR A 165 21.98 -10.92 0.55
N THR A 166 23.24 -10.55 0.66
CA THR A 166 23.67 -9.14 0.85
C THR A 166 23.18 -8.19 -0.24
N THR A 167 22.78 -8.70 -1.40
CA THR A 167 22.22 -7.92 -2.51
C THR A 167 20.70 -7.75 -2.45
N ASP A 168 19.99 -8.44 -1.56
CA ASP A 168 18.54 -8.30 -1.45
C ASP A 168 18.16 -7.18 -0.45
N GLU A 169 17.06 -6.46 -0.71
CA GLU A 169 16.60 -5.33 0.11
C GLU A 169 16.37 -5.72 1.58
N PHE A 170 15.81 -6.90 1.82
CA PHE A 170 15.49 -7.41 3.16
C PHE A 170 16.63 -8.16 3.85
N TYR A 171 17.87 -8.05 3.33
CA TYR A 171 19.03 -8.48 4.10
C TYR A 171 19.19 -7.61 5.35
N TRP A 172 19.60 -8.21 6.47
CA TRP A 172 19.43 -7.59 7.79
C TRP A 172 20.20 -6.30 8.04
N THR A 173 21.26 -6.01 7.27
CA THR A 173 21.99 -4.74 7.34
C THR A 173 21.55 -3.69 6.32
N ASN A 174 20.59 -4.06 5.45
CA ASN A 174 20.08 -3.22 4.37
C ASN A 174 18.81 -2.47 4.84
N THR A 175 18.36 -1.49 4.04
CA THR A 175 17.27 -0.56 4.38
C THR A 175 15.92 -1.23 4.59
N GLY A 176 15.67 -2.41 4.00
CA GLY A 176 14.42 -3.16 4.20
C GLY A 176 14.23 -3.67 5.64
N GLN A 177 15.30 -3.66 6.45
CA GLN A 177 15.27 -4.02 7.87
C GLN A 177 15.53 -2.82 8.80
N ASN A 178 15.47 -1.61 8.26
CA ASN A 178 15.66 -0.38 9.02
C ASN A 178 14.36 0.06 9.69
N TRP A 179 14.34 0.05 11.03
CA TRP A 179 13.17 0.43 11.82
C TRP A 179 12.81 1.92 11.68
N ASN A 180 13.79 2.82 11.62
CA ASN A 180 13.57 4.27 11.61
C ASN A 180 12.62 4.71 10.48
N PHE A 181 12.74 4.07 9.31
CA PHE A 181 11.86 4.29 8.17
C PHE A 181 10.70 3.29 8.12
N MET A 182 10.98 1.99 8.21
CA MET A 182 10.00 0.95 7.88
C MET A 182 8.91 0.77 8.93
N CYS A 183 9.21 1.09 10.20
CA CYS A 183 8.41 0.61 11.34
C CYS A 183 8.08 1.71 12.35
N ALA A 184 8.94 2.70 12.51
CA ALA A 184 8.88 3.63 13.62
C ALA A 184 7.56 4.44 13.67
N ASP A 185 7.01 4.88 12.54
CA ASP A 185 5.78 5.70 12.50
C ASP A 185 4.54 4.93 13.00
N CYS A 186 4.57 3.59 12.94
CA CYS A 186 3.52 2.73 13.49
C CYS A 186 3.79 2.23 14.91
N HIS A 187 5.07 2.08 15.29
CA HIS A 187 5.50 1.42 16.54
C HIS A 187 6.07 2.39 17.57
N SER A 188 5.76 3.68 17.44
CA SER A 188 6.09 4.71 18.42
C SER A 188 5.03 5.80 18.45
N THR A 189 5.02 6.59 19.53
CA THR A 189 4.09 7.71 19.70
C THR A 189 4.84 9.03 19.50
N ASN A 190 4.30 9.90 18.65
CA ASN A 190 4.88 11.20 18.28
C ASN A 190 6.32 11.11 17.74
N LEU A 191 6.53 10.23 16.75
CA LEU A 191 7.83 10.08 16.10
C LEU A 191 8.28 11.38 15.40
N LYS A 192 9.58 11.67 15.52
CA LYS A 192 10.34 12.53 14.63
C LYS A 192 11.47 11.70 14.03
N LYS A 193 11.48 11.55 12.70
CA LYS A 193 12.46 10.68 12.03
C LYS A 193 13.86 11.29 12.09
N ASN A 194 13.94 12.63 11.94
CA ASN A 194 15.18 13.42 12.01
C ASN A 194 16.34 12.79 11.22
N TYR A 195 16.07 12.41 9.97
CA TYR A 195 17.10 11.90 9.08
C TYR A 195 17.89 13.07 8.45
N ASP A 196 19.22 13.00 8.53
CA ASP A 196 20.14 13.96 7.91
C ASP A 196 20.65 13.35 6.60
N ALA A 197 20.15 13.84 5.46
CA ALA A 197 20.46 13.30 4.14
C ALA A 197 21.92 13.54 3.70
N ASP A 198 22.57 14.57 4.24
CA ASP A 198 23.97 14.90 3.92
C ASP A 198 24.94 13.97 4.66
N LYS A 199 24.63 13.66 5.93
CA LYS A 199 25.43 12.76 6.75
C LYS A 199 25.04 11.29 6.62
N ASN A 200 23.85 11.02 6.07
CA ASN A 200 23.22 9.70 6.05
C ASN A 200 23.11 9.09 7.46
N THR A 201 22.57 9.87 8.39
CA THR A 201 22.43 9.49 9.80
C THR A 201 21.03 9.76 10.31
N TYR A 202 20.58 8.99 11.29
CA TYR A 202 19.32 9.22 11.98
C TYR A 202 19.56 9.81 13.37
N ASN A 203 18.68 10.71 13.79
CA ASN A 203 18.55 11.15 15.17
C ASN A 203 17.10 11.06 15.63
N SER A 204 16.48 9.90 15.37
CA SER A 204 15.05 9.72 15.60
C SER A 204 14.69 9.88 17.07
N SER A 205 13.57 10.55 17.33
CA SER A 205 13.04 10.76 18.68
C SER A 205 11.53 10.49 18.72
N TRP A 206 11.02 10.18 19.89
CA TRP A 206 9.61 9.85 20.11
C TRP A 206 9.22 10.21 21.54
N SER A 207 7.91 10.33 21.80
CA SER A 207 7.38 10.50 23.15
C SER A 207 7.31 9.15 23.89
N GLU A 208 6.88 8.08 23.21
CA GLU A 208 6.80 6.72 23.77
C GLU A 208 7.22 5.68 22.73
N ILE A 209 7.86 4.59 23.18
CA ILE A 209 8.45 3.56 22.32
C ILE A 209 7.51 2.39 22.08
N ASN A 210 6.24 2.71 21.82
CA ASN A 210 5.16 1.79 21.46
C ASN A 210 3.92 2.60 21.01
N VAL A 211 2.79 1.92 20.83
CA VAL A 211 1.48 2.53 20.59
C VAL A 211 0.86 2.91 21.94
N GLY A 212 1.20 4.11 22.43
CA GLY A 212 0.66 4.69 23.66
C GLY A 212 -0.70 5.34 23.46
N CYS A 213 -1.29 5.87 24.53
CA CYS A 213 -2.63 6.49 24.49
C CYS A 213 -2.73 7.58 23.41
N GLU A 214 -1.72 8.44 23.35
CA GLU A 214 -1.72 9.62 22.48
C GLU A 214 -1.44 9.31 21.00
N ALA A 215 -1.03 8.08 20.65
CA ALA A 215 -0.97 7.64 19.25
C ALA A 215 -2.38 7.60 18.63
N CYS A 216 -3.39 7.20 19.41
CA CYS A 216 -4.78 7.23 18.97
C CYS A 216 -5.47 8.54 19.35
N HIS A 217 -5.35 9.00 20.60
CA HIS A 217 -6.09 10.15 21.10
C HIS A 217 -5.52 11.51 20.66
N GLY A 218 -4.27 11.55 20.17
CA GLY A 218 -3.57 12.80 19.93
C GLY A 218 -2.99 13.41 21.22
N PRO A 219 -2.33 14.57 21.12
CA PRO A 219 -1.69 15.25 22.25
C PRO A 219 -2.71 15.66 23.33
N ALA A 220 -2.47 15.25 24.58
CA ALA A 220 -3.44 15.33 25.68
C ALA A 220 -3.29 16.56 26.59
N SER A 221 -2.33 17.46 26.37
CA SER A 221 -2.09 18.58 27.31
C SER A 221 -3.34 19.45 27.56
N GLN A 222 -4.10 19.77 26.51
CA GLN A 222 -5.34 20.54 26.62
C GLN A 222 -6.44 19.77 27.36
N HIS A 223 -6.58 18.47 27.07
CA HIS A 223 -7.50 17.58 27.79
C HIS A 223 -7.19 17.58 29.30
N ILE A 224 -5.92 17.42 29.68
CA ILE A 224 -5.49 17.37 31.08
C ILE A 224 -5.76 18.70 31.80
N GLU A 225 -5.50 19.83 31.16
CA GLU A 225 -5.80 21.15 31.71
C GLU A 225 -7.30 21.34 31.94
N LEU A 226 -8.12 20.98 30.95
CA LEU A 226 -9.57 21.03 31.05
C LEU A 226 -10.09 20.12 32.17
N ALA A 227 -9.62 18.87 32.23
CA ALA A 227 -10.01 17.92 33.26
C ALA A 227 -9.69 18.43 34.67
N LYS A 228 -8.51 19.02 34.88
CA LYS A 228 -8.14 19.67 36.15
C LYS A 228 -9.07 20.83 36.47
N LYS A 229 -9.40 21.67 35.49
CA LYS A 229 -10.30 22.83 35.67
C LYS A 229 -11.71 22.40 36.08
N TYR A 230 -12.29 21.43 35.38
CA TYR A 230 -13.62 20.88 35.71
C TYR A 230 -13.64 20.18 37.07
N LYS A 231 -12.61 19.37 37.38
CA LYS A 231 -12.45 18.75 38.70
C LYS A 231 -12.41 19.79 39.83
N ASN A 232 -11.70 20.89 39.63
CA ASN A 232 -11.62 21.98 40.60
C ASN A 232 -12.92 22.79 40.71
N ALA A 233 -13.66 22.94 39.61
CA ALA A 233 -14.94 23.65 39.57
C ALA A 233 -16.11 22.82 40.12
N GLY A 234 -15.95 21.50 40.29
CA GLY A 234 -17.02 20.59 40.73
C GLY A 234 -18.14 20.42 39.69
N THR A 235 -17.86 20.74 38.42
CA THR A 235 -18.81 20.67 37.31
C THR A 235 -18.46 19.53 36.36
N SER A 236 -19.45 19.06 35.59
CA SER A 236 -19.25 18.02 34.57
C SER A 236 -18.69 18.61 33.28
N PHE A 237 -17.92 17.80 32.56
CA PHE A 237 -17.32 18.14 31.26
C PHE A 237 -18.40 18.46 30.23
N GLU A 238 -18.36 19.64 29.61
CA GLU A 238 -19.22 19.94 28.46
C GLU A 238 -18.71 19.20 27.21
N HIS A 239 -19.64 18.64 26.41
CA HIS A 239 -19.33 17.74 25.29
C HIS A 239 -18.84 18.47 24.02
N ASP A 240 -18.83 19.80 24.00
CA ASP A 240 -18.66 20.61 22.78
C ASP A 240 -17.21 20.75 22.29
N SER A 241 -16.25 20.04 22.88
CA SER A 241 -14.81 20.18 22.56
C SER A 241 -14.04 18.85 22.47
N HIS A 242 -14.72 17.73 22.20
CA HIS A 242 -14.11 16.38 22.24
C HIS A 242 -13.27 16.13 23.50
N TYR A 243 -13.71 16.72 24.63
CA TYR A 243 -13.00 16.70 25.90
C TYR A 243 -11.59 17.31 25.89
N GLY A 244 -11.27 18.22 24.97
CA GLY A 244 -9.94 18.80 24.82
C GLY A 244 -9.00 18.02 23.89
N PHE A 245 -9.52 17.00 23.20
CA PHE A 245 -8.82 16.35 22.10
C PHE A 245 -9.23 16.96 20.76
N ASP A 246 -8.41 16.72 19.75
CA ASP A 246 -8.59 17.24 18.40
C ASP A 246 -9.21 16.20 17.43
N ARG A 247 -9.61 15.04 17.94
CA ARG A 247 -10.12 13.89 17.17
C ARG A 247 -11.39 13.33 17.80
N LYS A 248 -12.37 12.98 16.96
CA LYS A 248 -13.59 12.26 17.36
C LYS A 248 -13.41 10.76 17.08
N LEU A 249 -13.18 9.97 18.12
CA LEU A 249 -12.98 8.51 18.00
C LEU A 249 -14.24 7.67 18.27
N SER A 250 -15.43 8.25 18.16
CA SER A 250 -16.69 7.50 18.35
C SER A 250 -17.00 6.60 17.15
N LYS A 251 -17.85 5.59 17.36
CA LYS A 251 -18.45 4.82 16.26
C LYS A 251 -19.22 5.76 15.33
N ALA A 252 -19.15 5.54 14.02
CA ALA A 252 -19.90 6.34 13.07
C ALA A 252 -21.42 6.09 13.17
N VAL A 253 -21.81 4.86 13.52
CA VAL A 253 -23.21 4.46 13.71
C VAL A 253 -23.45 4.06 15.16
N SER A 254 -24.29 4.82 15.85
CA SER A 254 -24.72 4.50 17.22
C SER A 254 -25.93 3.56 17.27
N ASP A 255 -26.83 3.69 16.29
CA ASP A 255 -28.11 2.97 16.24
C ASP A 255 -28.21 2.15 14.94
N TRP A 256 -28.31 0.83 15.10
CA TRP A 256 -28.62 -0.10 14.02
C TRP A 256 -30.08 -0.55 14.12
N VAL A 257 -30.80 -0.51 13.00
CA VAL A 257 -32.24 -0.81 12.95
C VAL A 257 -32.54 -1.95 11.99
N PHE A 258 -33.57 -2.73 12.32
CA PHE A 258 -34.08 -3.76 11.43
C PHE A 258 -35.00 -3.11 10.38
N GLU A 259 -34.84 -3.51 9.12
CA GLU A 259 -35.70 -3.12 8.01
C GLU A 259 -36.25 -4.38 7.34
N GLU A 260 -37.56 -4.38 7.04
CA GLU A 260 -38.22 -5.52 6.41
C GLU A 260 -37.62 -5.82 5.04
N GLY A 261 -37.34 -7.10 4.76
CA GLY A 261 -36.69 -7.55 3.52
C GLY A 261 -35.16 -7.56 3.56
N HIS A 262 -34.54 -7.09 4.65
CA HIS A 262 -33.09 -7.17 4.84
C HIS A 262 -32.72 -8.28 5.84
N SER A 263 -31.70 -9.06 5.49
CA SER A 263 -31.10 -10.07 6.39
C SER A 263 -30.08 -9.49 7.37
N THR A 264 -29.80 -8.20 7.28
CA THR A 264 -28.83 -7.47 8.11
C THR A 264 -29.41 -6.15 8.58
N LEU A 265 -29.04 -5.71 9.78
CA LEU A 265 -29.42 -4.40 10.29
C LEU A 265 -28.87 -3.28 9.38
N GLN A 266 -29.61 -2.18 9.30
CA GLN A 266 -29.25 -0.98 8.56
C GLN A 266 -28.86 0.15 9.53
N PRO A 267 -27.92 1.04 9.14
CA PRO A 267 -27.57 2.19 9.97
C PRO A 267 -28.71 3.20 9.94
N LYS A 268 -29.13 3.69 11.10
CA LYS A 268 -30.15 4.76 11.18
C LYS A 268 -29.61 6.10 10.68
N SER A 269 -28.37 6.43 11.05
CA SER A 269 -27.58 7.52 10.50
C SER A 269 -26.09 7.17 10.59
N ILE A 270 -25.29 7.77 9.71
CA ILE A 270 -23.84 7.64 9.72
C ILE A 270 -23.27 9.03 10.03
N GLU A 271 -22.57 9.14 11.16
CA GLU A 271 -21.95 10.36 11.62
C GLU A 271 -20.45 10.37 11.29
N ALA A 272 -19.91 11.55 10.97
CA ALA A 272 -18.48 11.70 10.74
C ALA A 272 -17.68 11.32 12.00
N THR A 273 -16.58 10.60 11.80
CA THR A 273 -15.65 10.13 12.84
C THR A 273 -14.23 10.08 12.27
N ASN A 274 -13.23 10.27 13.13
CA ASN A 274 -11.83 10.11 12.77
C ASN A 274 -11.30 8.69 13.03
N GLN A 275 -12.10 7.81 13.64
CA GLN A 275 -11.64 6.51 14.14
C GLN A 275 -10.96 5.65 13.07
N VAL A 276 -11.58 5.51 11.89
CA VAL A 276 -11.03 4.67 10.81
C VAL A 276 -9.69 5.20 10.33
N GLN A 277 -9.55 6.52 10.14
CA GLN A 277 -8.30 7.14 9.73
C GLN A 277 -7.22 7.04 10.82
N THR A 278 -7.59 7.14 12.10
CA THR A 278 -6.68 6.93 13.22
C THR A 278 -6.12 5.51 13.23
N CYS A 279 -6.96 4.48 13.00
CA CYS A 279 -6.49 3.10 12.89
C CYS A 279 -5.66 2.87 11.62
N ALA A 280 -6.08 3.47 10.50
CA ALA A 280 -5.42 3.38 9.21
C ALA A 280 -4.01 3.96 9.21
N GLN A 281 -3.66 4.84 10.17
CA GLN A 281 -2.28 5.27 10.35
C GLN A 281 -1.36 4.07 10.47
N CYS A 282 -1.71 2.99 11.18
CA CYS A 282 -0.81 1.84 11.31
C CYS A 282 -1.27 0.65 10.48
N HIS A 283 -2.58 0.43 10.39
CA HIS A 283 -3.17 -0.76 9.80
C HIS A 283 -3.39 -0.64 8.29
N SER A 284 -2.43 -0.04 7.58
CA SER A 284 -2.48 0.12 6.14
C SER A 284 -1.09 0.09 5.49
N ARG A 285 -1.04 -0.48 4.27
CA ARG A 285 0.11 -0.34 3.38
C ARG A 285 0.11 1.04 2.75
N ARG A 286 1.08 1.87 3.11
CA ARG A 286 1.13 3.27 2.72
C ARG A 286 2.57 3.78 2.67
N THR A 287 2.77 4.89 1.97
CA THR A 287 3.98 5.71 2.04
C THR A 287 3.72 6.93 2.93
N GLN A 288 4.64 7.25 3.83
CA GLN A 288 4.58 8.50 4.59
C GLN A 288 5.15 9.67 3.76
N LEU A 289 4.39 10.76 3.69
CA LEU A 289 4.72 11.93 2.87
C LEU A 289 5.53 12.96 3.67
N ASN A 290 5.23 13.11 4.96
CA ASN A 290 5.86 14.06 5.87
C ASN A 290 5.61 13.65 7.34
N GLU A 291 6.22 14.37 8.28
CA GLU A 291 6.07 14.16 9.73
C GLU A 291 5.29 15.27 10.46
N THR A 292 4.80 16.28 9.72
CA THR A 292 4.12 17.46 10.27
C THR A 292 2.63 17.51 9.94
N GLY A 293 2.19 16.84 8.89
CA GLY A 293 0.80 16.74 8.46
C GLY A 293 -0.05 15.99 9.48
N ASP A 294 -1.31 16.41 9.59
CA ASP A 294 -2.32 15.75 10.43
C ASP A 294 -3.16 14.83 9.53
N HIS A 295 -3.32 13.56 9.92
CA HIS A 295 -4.06 12.57 9.14
C HIS A 295 -5.54 12.46 9.50
N VAL A 296 -6.05 13.32 10.41
CA VAL A 296 -7.47 13.34 10.80
C VAL A 296 -8.14 14.72 10.76
N LYS A 297 -7.38 15.82 10.87
CA LYS A 297 -7.94 17.18 10.71
C LYS A 297 -8.14 17.56 9.24
N GLY A 298 -7.38 16.92 8.36
CA GLY A 298 -7.47 17.05 6.90
C GLY A 298 -7.80 15.72 6.24
N SER A 299 -7.28 15.52 5.03
CA SER A 299 -7.34 14.22 4.39
C SER A 299 -6.27 13.30 4.98
N PHE A 300 -6.56 11.99 5.05
CA PHE A 300 -5.53 10.97 5.30
C PHE A 300 -4.35 11.14 4.32
N PHE A 301 -4.65 11.63 3.12
CA PHE A 301 -3.71 11.85 2.03
C PHE A 301 -2.87 13.13 2.14
N ASP A 302 -3.00 13.85 3.25
CA ASP A 302 -2.08 14.95 3.61
C ASP A 302 -0.81 14.45 4.34
N LYS A 303 -0.88 13.28 4.97
CA LYS A 303 0.27 12.63 5.64
C LYS A 303 0.72 11.36 4.94
N TYR A 304 -0.19 10.61 4.30
CA TYR A 304 0.11 9.31 3.75
C TYR A 304 -0.35 9.14 2.30
N ARG A 305 0.24 8.21 1.55
CA ARG A 305 -0.32 7.72 0.30
C ARG A 305 -0.61 6.24 0.43
N LEU A 306 -1.89 5.88 0.38
CA LEU A 306 -2.34 4.49 0.45
C LEU A 306 -1.97 3.72 -0.82
N SER A 307 -1.51 2.48 -0.67
CA SER A 307 -1.37 1.55 -1.80
C SER A 307 -2.76 1.11 -2.31
N LEU A 308 -2.95 1.16 -3.62
CA LEU A 308 -4.15 0.69 -4.28
C LEU A 308 -4.10 -0.83 -4.50
N ILE A 309 -5.17 -1.41 -5.05
CA ILE A 309 -5.25 -2.83 -5.36
C ILE A 309 -4.38 -3.07 -6.59
N THR A 310 -3.12 -3.46 -6.44
CA THR A 310 -2.18 -3.76 -7.56
C THR A 310 -1.84 -5.26 -7.59
N PRO A 311 -1.43 -5.84 -8.72
CA PRO A 311 -1.14 -7.28 -8.80
C PRO A 311 0.07 -7.73 -7.95
N GLU A 312 0.92 -6.81 -7.51
CA GLU A 312 2.03 -7.09 -6.60
C GLU A 312 1.59 -7.26 -5.15
N LEU A 313 0.42 -6.68 -4.79
CA LEU A 313 -0.06 -6.57 -3.41
C LEU A 313 -1.34 -7.39 -3.19
N TYR A 314 -2.23 -7.45 -4.19
CA TYR A 314 -3.53 -8.09 -4.09
C TYR A 314 -3.76 -9.10 -5.21
N TYR A 315 -4.57 -10.11 -4.93
CA TYR A 315 -5.21 -10.89 -5.98
C TYR A 315 -6.17 -10.01 -6.80
N HIS A 316 -6.49 -10.43 -8.04
CA HIS A 316 -7.31 -9.62 -8.94
C HIS A 316 -8.71 -9.31 -8.42
N ASP A 317 -9.24 -10.12 -7.51
CA ASP A 317 -10.53 -9.88 -6.86
C ASP A 317 -10.48 -9.03 -5.60
N GLY A 318 -9.31 -8.50 -5.24
CA GLY A 318 -9.14 -7.59 -4.12
C GLY A 318 -8.78 -8.26 -2.80
N GLN A 319 -8.71 -9.60 -2.75
CA GLN A 319 -8.15 -10.31 -1.60
C GLN A 319 -6.68 -9.95 -1.42
N ILE A 320 -6.25 -9.81 -0.17
CA ILE A 320 -4.85 -9.52 0.16
C ILE A 320 -3.95 -10.68 -0.26
N TYR A 321 -2.84 -10.37 -0.95
CA TYR A 321 -1.80 -11.32 -1.35
C TYR A 321 -0.49 -11.13 -0.57
N ASP A 322 -0.04 -9.89 -0.39
CA ASP A 322 1.15 -9.52 0.39
C ASP A 322 0.78 -8.89 1.74
N GLU A 323 1.75 -8.46 2.56
CA GLU A 323 1.50 -7.81 3.85
C GLU A 323 0.92 -6.39 3.68
N ASP A 324 -0.38 -6.31 3.35
CA ASP A 324 -1.12 -5.06 3.09
C ASP A 324 -1.90 -4.51 4.29
N TYR A 325 -1.86 -5.24 5.41
CA TYR A 325 -2.65 -4.99 6.61
C TYR A 325 -4.15 -5.11 6.33
N VAL A 326 -5.01 -4.19 6.78
CA VAL A 326 -6.47 -4.38 6.71
C VAL A 326 -7.25 -3.20 6.12
N TYR A 327 -6.68 -1.99 6.08
CA TYR A 327 -7.42 -0.81 5.63
C TYR A 327 -7.81 -0.86 4.14
N GLY A 328 -6.91 -1.31 3.27
CA GLY A 328 -7.19 -1.46 1.84
C GLY A 328 -8.34 -2.43 1.58
N SER A 329 -8.31 -3.62 2.20
CA SER A 329 -9.43 -4.58 2.16
C SER A 329 -10.70 -4.02 2.81
N PHE A 330 -10.59 -3.31 3.93
CA PHE A 330 -11.73 -2.70 4.62
C PHE A 330 -12.50 -1.73 3.73
N LEU A 331 -11.80 -0.88 2.98
CA LEU A 331 -12.38 0.07 2.03
C LEU A 331 -13.11 -0.60 0.85
N GLN A 332 -12.88 -1.88 0.60
CA GLN A 332 -13.61 -2.67 -0.41
C GLN A 332 -14.95 -3.19 0.10
N SER A 333 -15.18 -3.16 1.41
CA SER A 333 -16.33 -3.80 2.03
C SER A 333 -17.61 -2.96 2.00
N GLU A 334 -18.77 -3.65 2.01
CA GLU A 334 -20.07 -3.04 2.30
C GLU A 334 -20.13 -2.47 3.73
N MET A 335 -19.38 -3.05 4.67
CA MET A 335 -19.35 -2.62 6.06
C MET A 335 -18.80 -1.19 6.20
N ALA A 336 -17.72 -0.88 5.49
CA ALA A 336 -17.14 0.47 5.47
C ALA A 336 -18.14 1.50 4.92
N GLU A 337 -18.86 1.19 3.83
CA GLU A 337 -19.88 2.08 3.27
C GLU A 337 -21.06 2.30 4.23
N LYS A 338 -21.43 1.28 5.01
CA LYS A 338 -22.50 1.36 6.01
C LYS A 338 -22.08 1.99 7.34
N GLY A 339 -20.87 2.55 7.43
CA GLY A 339 -20.40 3.26 8.62
C GLY A 339 -19.97 2.34 9.77
N VAL A 340 -19.65 1.07 9.49
CA VAL A 340 -18.94 0.24 10.47
C VAL A 340 -17.55 0.86 10.70
N THR A 341 -17.10 0.81 11.94
CA THR A 341 -15.78 1.28 12.38
C THR A 341 -15.07 0.16 13.13
N CYS A 342 -13.75 0.28 13.32
CA CYS A 342 -12.92 -0.75 13.94
C CYS A 342 -13.47 -1.20 15.31
N THR A 343 -13.91 -0.23 16.13
CA THR A 343 -14.45 -0.48 17.48
C THR A 343 -15.87 -1.06 17.52
N ASN A 344 -16.50 -1.29 16.37
CA ASN A 344 -17.69 -2.14 16.30
C ASN A 344 -17.34 -3.60 16.59
N CYS A 345 -16.10 -4.01 16.32
CA CYS A 345 -15.64 -5.39 16.53
C CYS A 345 -14.52 -5.48 17.57
N HIS A 346 -13.59 -4.51 17.61
CA HIS A 346 -12.39 -4.56 18.44
C HIS A 346 -12.45 -3.63 19.65
N ASP A 347 -11.89 -4.07 20.78
CA ASP A 347 -11.58 -3.18 21.88
C ASP A 347 -10.18 -2.57 21.64
N PRO A 348 -10.06 -1.24 21.53
CA PRO A 348 -8.79 -0.60 21.19
C PRO A 348 -7.75 -0.65 22.32
N HIS A 349 -8.18 -0.88 23.56
CA HIS A 349 -7.28 -0.97 24.71
C HIS A 349 -6.74 -2.40 24.83
N THR A 350 -7.58 -3.43 24.79
CA THR A 350 -7.09 -4.82 24.87
C THR A 350 -6.46 -5.29 23.56
N ALA A 351 -6.81 -4.66 22.43
CA ALA A 351 -6.51 -5.11 21.07
C ALA A 351 -7.16 -6.48 20.71
N GLU A 352 -8.21 -6.87 21.44
CA GLU A 352 -8.97 -8.10 21.22
C GLU A 352 -10.36 -7.80 20.65
N LEU A 353 -11.13 -8.85 20.33
CA LEU A 353 -12.54 -8.69 19.97
C LEU A 353 -13.36 -8.29 21.21
N THR A 354 -14.31 -7.38 21.01
CA THR A 354 -15.25 -6.93 22.06
C THR A 354 -16.20 -8.04 22.55
N ILE A 355 -16.46 -9.03 21.69
CA ILE A 355 -17.25 -10.22 21.98
C ILE A 355 -16.64 -11.44 21.28
N PRO A 356 -17.00 -12.68 21.68
CA PRO A 356 -16.47 -13.88 21.04
C PRO A 356 -16.68 -13.90 19.51
N GLU A 357 -15.72 -14.46 18.77
CA GLU A 357 -15.66 -14.48 17.30
C GLU A 357 -16.95 -15.03 16.68
N GLU A 358 -17.56 -16.03 17.32
CA GLU A 358 -18.77 -16.72 16.88
C GLU A 358 -20.02 -15.83 16.94
N ALA A 359 -19.97 -14.77 17.76
CA ALA A 359 -21.08 -13.85 17.98
C ALA A 359 -20.88 -12.49 17.28
N VAL A 360 -19.64 -12.14 16.87
CA VAL A 360 -19.29 -10.81 16.36
C VAL A 360 -20.15 -10.40 15.16
N CYS A 361 -20.40 -11.32 14.22
CA CYS A 361 -21.21 -11.05 13.03
C CYS A 361 -22.70 -10.94 13.36
N SER A 362 -23.18 -11.71 14.35
CA SER A 362 -24.59 -11.75 14.75
C SER A 362 -25.06 -10.48 15.46
N GLN A 363 -24.17 -9.53 15.73
CA GLN A 363 -24.54 -8.17 16.16
C GLN A 363 -25.41 -7.46 15.12
N CYS A 364 -25.19 -7.73 13.83
CA CYS A 364 -25.92 -7.10 12.73
C CYS A 364 -26.56 -8.10 11.76
N HIS A 365 -26.02 -9.32 11.66
CA HIS A 365 -26.56 -10.37 10.79
C HIS A 365 -27.60 -11.20 11.54
N ILE A 366 -28.81 -11.31 10.99
CA ILE A 366 -29.93 -11.98 11.67
C ILE A 366 -29.63 -13.48 11.82
N ALA A 367 -29.37 -13.92 13.05
CA ALA A 367 -28.90 -15.28 13.32
C ALA A 367 -29.81 -16.39 12.76
N SER A 368 -31.12 -16.17 12.64
CA SER A 368 -32.07 -17.14 12.06
C SER A 368 -31.87 -17.38 10.57
N GLU A 369 -31.26 -16.43 9.86
CA GLU A 369 -30.97 -16.50 8.42
C GLU A 369 -29.60 -17.15 8.14
N TYR A 370 -28.66 -17.02 9.08
CA TYR A 370 -27.26 -17.43 8.90
C TYR A 370 -26.87 -18.66 9.75
N THR A 371 -27.82 -19.53 10.07
CA THR A 371 -27.51 -20.81 10.75
C THR A 371 -26.64 -21.71 9.86
N PRO A 372 -25.68 -22.48 10.40
CA PRO A 372 -24.82 -23.38 9.62
C PRO A 372 -25.61 -24.28 8.66
N GLU A 373 -26.76 -24.80 9.08
CA GLU A 373 -27.60 -25.71 8.28
C GLU A 373 -28.24 -25.05 7.05
N LYS A 374 -28.36 -23.71 7.05
CA LYS A 374 -28.95 -22.94 5.95
C LYS A 374 -27.92 -22.20 5.11
N HIS A 375 -26.78 -21.86 5.71
CA HIS A 375 -25.83 -20.94 5.11
C HIS A 375 -24.52 -21.61 4.69
N THR A 376 -23.79 -22.19 5.63
CA THR A 376 -22.47 -22.76 5.34
C THR A 376 -22.54 -24.23 4.94
N PHE A 377 -23.63 -24.92 5.30
CA PHE A 377 -23.86 -26.36 5.12
C PHE A 377 -22.80 -27.24 5.80
N HIS A 378 -21.96 -26.65 6.66
CA HIS A 378 -21.03 -27.35 7.52
C HIS A 378 -21.69 -27.70 8.86
N LYS A 379 -21.13 -28.69 9.56
CA LYS A 379 -21.59 -29.07 10.89
C LYS A 379 -21.50 -27.88 11.84
N ALA A 380 -22.58 -27.55 12.54
CA ALA A 380 -22.59 -26.48 13.54
C ALA A 380 -21.49 -26.67 14.60
N GLY A 381 -20.83 -25.58 14.96
CA GLY A 381 -19.74 -25.56 15.93
C GLY A 381 -18.40 -26.09 15.40
N SER A 382 -18.30 -26.36 14.10
CA SER A 382 -17.00 -26.61 13.45
C SER A 382 -16.35 -25.29 13.01
N GLU A 383 -15.03 -25.30 12.86
CA GLU A 383 -14.26 -24.18 12.28
C GLU A 383 -14.83 -23.75 10.92
N ALA A 384 -15.18 -24.71 10.07
CA ALA A 384 -15.79 -24.45 8.76
C ALA A 384 -17.20 -23.83 8.81
N SER A 385 -17.85 -23.84 9.98
CA SER A 385 -19.15 -23.19 10.18
C SER A 385 -19.05 -21.74 10.66
N GLN A 386 -17.86 -21.24 10.98
CA GLN A 386 -17.64 -19.87 11.40
C GLN A 386 -17.72 -18.90 10.22
N CYS A 387 -18.30 -17.72 10.44
CA CYS A 387 -18.44 -16.68 9.42
C CYS A 387 -17.07 -16.20 8.90
N THR A 388 -16.14 -15.99 9.83
CA THR A 388 -14.78 -15.49 9.56
C THR A 388 -13.98 -16.44 8.70
N THR A 389 -14.14 -17.76 8.87
CA THR A 389 -13.46 -18.77 8.05
C THR A 389 -13.70 -18.58 6.56
N CYS A 390 -14.93 -18.29 6.14
CA CYS A 390 -15.26 -18.15 4.72
C CYS A 390 -15.15 -16.71 4.20
N HIS A 391 -15.55 -15.73 5.02
CA HIS A 391 -15.64 -14.34 4.59
C HIS A 391 -14.39 -13.52 4.89
N MET A 392 -13.53 -13.98 5.79
CA MET A 392 -12.28 -13.33 6.16
C MET A 392 -11.12 -14.34 6.02
N PRO A 393 -10.82 -14.77 4.77
CA PRO A 393 -9.80 -15.77 4.52
C PRO A 393 -8.46 -15.33 5.14
N GLU A 394 -7.71 -16.32 5.60
CA GLU A 394 -6.48 -16.13 6.33
C GLU A 394 -5.27 -16.39 5.43
N THR A 395 -4.28 -15.50 5.49
CA THR A 395 -2.96 -15.69 4.89
C THR A 395 -1.90 -15.64 5.99
N THR A 396 -0.97 -16.61 5.98
CA THR A 396 0.13 -16.64 6.95
C THR A 396 1.32 -15.86 6.43
N TYR A 397 1.69 -14.79 7.14
CA TYR A 397 2.87 -13.98 6.89
C TYR A 397 3.98 -14.33 7.87
N MET A 398 5.22 -13.90 7.56
CA MET A 398 6.38 -14.11 8.44
C MET A 398 6.54 -15.56 8.94
N GLN A 399 6.13 -16.53 8.10
CA GLN A 399 6.07 -17.98 8.35
C GLN A 399 5.08 -18.46 9.41
N VAL A 400 4.69 -17.65 10.39
CA VAL A 400 3.92 -18.11 11.57
C VAL A 400 2.82 -17.14 12.03
N ASP A 401 2.59 -16.05 11.30
CA ASP A 401 1.65 -14.99 11.65
C ASP A 401 0.40 -15.01 10.75
N PRO A 402 -0.66 -15.75 11.14
CA PRO A 402 -1.91 -15.76 10.43
C PRO A 402 -2.64 -14.42 10.52
N ARG A 403 -3.07 -13.88 9.39
CA ARG A 403 -3.84 -12.63 9.34
C ARG A 403 -5.05 -12.76 8.44
N ARG A 404 -6.18 -12.21 8.91
CA ARG A 404 -7.47 -12.26 8.23
C ARG A 404 -7.70 -11.05 7.35
N ASP A 405 -8.20 -11.29 6.14
CA ASP A 405 -8.68 -10.27 5.23
C ASP A 405 -9.94 -9.55 5.77
N HIS A 406 -10.05 -8.22 5.54
CA HIS A 406 -11.14 -7.39 6.04
C HIS A 406 -12.04 -6.83 4.92
N SER A 407 -12.12 -7.50 3.78
CA SER A 407 -13.08 -7.16 2.71
C SER A 407 -14.47 -7.78 2.93
N TRP A 408 -14.54 -8.84 3.75
CA TRP A 408 -15.72 -9.69 3.96
C TRP A 408 -16.32 -10.23 2.64
N HIS A 409 -15.48 -10.55 1.66
CA HIS A 409 -15.94 -11.03 0.37
C HIS A 409 -16.84 -12.27 0.50
N ILE A 410 -17.85 -12.33 -0.36
CA ILE A 410 -18.63 -13.55 -0.55
C ILE A 410 -17.77 -14.49 -1.39
N PRO A 411 -17.55 -15.75 -0.99
CA PRO A 411 -16.75 -16.69 -1.78
C PRO A 411 -17.27 -16.80 -3.22
N ARG A 412 -16.37 -16.64 -4.20
CA ARG A 412 -16.66 -16.70 -5.64
C ARG A 412 -15.83 -17.78 -6.35
N PRO A 413 -16.06 -19.08 -6.11
CA PRO A 413 -15.37 -20.15 -6.84
C PRO A 413 -15.55 -20.07 -8.36
N ASP A 414 -16.64 -19.46 -8.84
CA ASP A 414 -16.86 -19.16 -10.25
C ASP A 414 -15.78 -18.21 -10.81
N LEU A 415 -15.35 -17.20 -10.05
CA LEU A 415 -14.21 -16.35 -10.45
C LEU A 415 -12.90 -17.14 -10.40
N SER A 416 -12.67 -17.93 -9.36
CA SER A 416 -11.46 -18.76 -9.21
C SER A 416 -11.29 -19.75 -10.37
N LYS A 417 -12.39 -20.31 -10.87
CA LYS A 417 -12.41 -21.15 -12.07
C LYS A 417 -11.98 -20.40 -13.33
N HIS A 418 -12.34 -19.12 -13.47
CA HIS A 418 -12.12 -18.35 -14.70
C HIS A 418 -10.79 -17.59 -14.73
N ILE A 419 -10.35 -17.04 -13.61
CA ILE A 419 -9.18 -16.14 -13.54
C ILE A 419 -8.13 -16.59 -12.51
N GLY A 420 -8.32 -17.74 -11.85
CA GLY A 420 -7.32 -18.32 -10.96
C GLY A 420 -7.16 -17.63 -9.61
N THR A 421 -8.10 -16.77 -9.20
CA THR A 421 -8.08 -16.13 -7.87
C THR A 421 -8.27 -17.18 -6.75
N PRO A 422 -7.69 -17.01 -5.55
CA PRO A 422 -7.86 -17.96 -4.46
C PRO A 422 -9.31 -18.15 -4.05
N ASN A 423 -9.61 -19.35 -3.58
CA ASN A 423 -10.92 -19.70 -3.05
C ASN A 423 -10.74 -20.43 -1.72
N VAL A 424 -11.42 -19.93 -0.69
CA VAL A 424 -11.35 -20.46 0.67
C VAL A 424 -11.81 -21.92 0.79
N CYS A 425 -12.68 -22.41 -0.09
CA CYS A 425 -13.07 -23.83 -0.05
C CYS A 425 -11.85 -24.75 -0.27
N MET A 426 -10.88 -24.33 -1.08
CA MET A 426 -9.72 -25.15 -1.43
C MET A 426 -8.68 -25.26 -0.31
N SER A 427 -8.68 -24.37 0.68
CA SER A 427 -7.77 -24.50 1.83
C SER A 427 -8.12 -25.70 2.72
N CYS A 428 -9.40 -26.10 2.77
CA CYS A 428 -9.86 -27.28 3.50
C CYS A 428 -10.13 -28.50 2.60
N HIS A 429 -10.42 -28.27 1.31
CA HIS A 429 -10.74 -29.30 0.32
C HIS A 429 -9.66 -29.40 -0.77
N GLU A 430 -8.41 -29.67 -0.35
CA GLU A 430 -7.22 -29.69 -1.22
C GLU A 430 -7.31 -30.72 -2.36
N ASP A 431 -8.12 -31.77 -2.21
CA ASP A 431 -8.33 -32.81 -3.23
C ASP A 431 -9.40 -32.44 -4.29
N LYS A 432 -10.02 -31.26 -4.16
CA LYS A 432 -11.09 -30.79 -5.04
C LYS A 432 -10.61 -29.67 -5.96
N SER A 433 -11.45 -29.37 -6.96
CA SER A 433 -11.19 -28.30 -7.92
C SER A 433 -12.09 -27.09 -7.69
N ASN A 434 -11.72 -25.94 -8.25
CA ASN A 434 -12.60 -24.77 -8.32
C ASN A 434 -13.94 -25.09 -9.01
N GLN A 435 -13.94 -25.98 -10.01
CA GLN A 435 -15.17 -26.46 -10.66
C GLN A 435 -16.09 -27.15 -9.67
N TRP A 436 -15.55 -28.02 -8.82
CA TRP A 436 -16.34 -28.69 -7.78
C TRP A 436 -16.93 -27.68 -6.80
N ALA A 437 -16.13 -26.72 -6.31
CA ALA A 437 -16.62 -25.73 -5.36
C ALA A 437 -17.73 -24.85 -5.98
N ASP A 438 -17.56 -24.44 -7.24
CA ASP A 438 -18.57 -23.70 -8.00
C ASP A 438 -19.88 -24.50 -8.16
N GLU A 439 -19.79 -25.79 -8.47
CA GLU A 439 -20.94 -26.70 -8.57
C GLU A 439 -21.66 -26.88 -7.22
N GLN A 440 -20.92 -27.03 -6.11
CA GLN A 440 -21.51 -27.14 -4.77
C GLN A 440 -22.24 -25.87 -4.37
N ILE A 441 -21.63 -24.69 -4.58
CA ILE A 441 -22.30 -23.41 -4.30
C ILE A 441 -23.53 -23.23 -5.19
N ALA A 442 -23.50 -23.69 -6.44
CA ALA A 442 -24.67 -23.66 -7.31
C ALA A 442 -25.82 -24.56 -6.83
N GLU A 443 -25.51 -25.70 -6.20
CA GLU A 443 -26.51 -26.59 -5.60
C GLU A 443 -27.14 -25.96 -4.35
N TRP A 444 -26.32 -25.37 -3.47
CA TRP A 444 -26.79 -24.70 -2.26
C TRP A 444 -27.55 -23.40 -2.53
N TYR A 445 -27.10 -22.63 -3.54
CA TYR A 445 -27.62 -21.31 -3.87
C TYR A 445 -27.96 -21.19 -5.37
N PRO A 446 -28.97 -21.92 -5.87
CA PRO A 446 -29.29 -21.97 -7.30
C PRO A 446 -29.74 -20.62 -7.88
N ASN A 447 -30.23 -19.71 -7.03
CA ASN A 447 -30.66 -18.36 -7.41
C ASN A 447 -29.72 -17.26 -6.89
N SER A 448 -28.43 -17.58 -6.66
CA SER A 448 -27.46 -16.60 -6.18
C SER A 448 -27.37 -15.41 -7.13
N ARG A 449 -27.55 -14.20 -6.59
CA ARG A 449 -27.35 -12.95 -7.33
C ARG A 449 -25.88 -12.57 -7.51
N TYR A 450 -24.95 -13.32 -6.92
CA TYR A 450 -23.51 -13.02 -6.99
C TYR A 450 -22.82 -13.90 -8.03
N ARG A 451 -23.19 -15.18 -8.10
CA ARG A 451 -22.59 -16.15 -9.01
C ARG A 451 -22.84 -15.78 -10.47
N ASN A 452 -21.82 -15.94 -11.31
CA ASN A 452 -21.81 -15.60 -12.73
C ASN A 452 -22.16 -14.13 -13.05
N GLN A 453 -22.11 -13.23 -12.07
CA GLN A 453 -22.22 -11.80 -12.33
C GLN A 453 -20.88 -11.22 -12.74
N GLN A 454 -20.95 -10.15 -13.52
CA GLN A 454 -19.80 -9.32 -13.85
C GLN A 454 -19.12 -8.83 -12.56
N HIS A 455 -17.80 -8.91 -12.54
CA HIS A 455 -16.97 -8.52 -11.40
C HIS A 455 -15.76 -7.75 -11.90
N PHE A 456 -15.30 -6.75 -11.12
CA PHE A 456 -14.15 -5.91 -11.49
C PHE A 456 -12.87 -6.73 -11.69
N ALA A 457 -12.74 -7.86 -10.98
CA ALA A 457 -11.59 -8.77 -11.09
C ALA A 457 -11.30 -9.23 -12.52
N VAL A 458 -12.34 -9.37 -13.35
CA VAL A 458 -12.18 -9.76 -14.76
C VAL A 458 -11.47 -8.66 -15.54
N ALA A 459 -11.73 -7.38 -15.23
CA ALA A 459 -11.02 -6.26 -15.85
C ALA A 459 -9.55 -6.21 -15.41
N PHE A 460 -9.27 -6.48 -14.12
CA PHE A 460 -7.90 -6.49 -13.59
C PHE A 460 -7.08 -7.68 -14.12
N TYR A 461 -7.72 -8.83 -14.27
CA TYR A 461 -7.09 -9.98 -14.93
C TYR A 461 -6.87 -9.74 -16.43
N ALA A 462 -7.85 -9.14 -17.12
CA ALA A 462 -7.69 -8.79 -18.53
C ALA A 462 -6.50 -7.85 -18.76
N ASP A 463 -6.28 -6.90 -17.85
CA ASP A 463 -5.10 -6.03 -17.85
C ASP A 463 -3.79 -6.81 -17.64
N SER A 464 -3.72 -7.68 -16.63
CA SER A 464 -2.49 -8.43 -16.32
C SER A 464 -2.02 -9.36 -17.43
N ILE A 465 -2.94 -9.88 -18.25
CA ILE A 465 -2.62 -10.72 -19.41
C ILE A 465 -2.52 -9.93 -20.73
N GLY A 466 -2.65 -8.59 -20.70
CA GLY A 466 -2.58 -7.75 -21.90
C GLY A 466 -3.73 -7.96 -22.89
N HIS A 467 -4.92 -8.32 -22.42
CA HIS A 467 -6.08 -8.58 -23.27
C HIS A 467 -6.58 -7.30 -23.97
N GLN A 468 -6.93 -7.38 -25.26
CA GLN A 468 -7.33 -6.21 -26.07
C GLN A 468 -8.56 -5.44 -25.53
N GLY A 469 -9.42 -6.13 -24.77
CA GLY A 469 -10.59 -5.53 -24.11
C GLY A 469 -10.31 -4.84 -22.77
N ALA A 470 -9.08 -4.88 -22.26
CA ALA A 470 -8.73 -4.38 -20.93
C ALA A 470 -9.05 -2.89 -20.77
N ALA A 471 -8.64 -2.04 -21.72
CA ALA A 471 -8.89 -0.59 -21.69
C ALA A 471 -10.36 -0.25 -21.45
N ASN A 472 -11.27 -0.88 -22.20
CA ASN A 472 -12.72 -0.67 -22.07
C ASN A 472 -13.26 -1.21 -20.73
N ALA A 473 -12.83 -2.40 -20.32
CA ALA A 473 -13.27 -3.01 -19.06
C ALA A 473 -12.82 -2.20 -17.83
N LEU A 474 -11.60 -1.67 -17.86
CA LEU A 474 -11.07 -0.75 -16.84
C LEU A 474 -11.86 0.56 -16.85
N ALA A 475 -12.09 1.16 -18.02
CA ALA A 475 -12.84 2.41 -18.14
C ALA A 475 -14.28 2.28 -17.62
N TYR A 476 -14.92 1.14 -17.85
CA TYR A 476 -16.23 0.85 -17.29
C TYR A 476 -16.17 0.72 -15.77
N SER A 477 -15.24 -0.08 -15.24
CA SER A 477 -15.09 -0.32 -13.80
C SER A 477 -14.78 0.98 -13.03
N ALA A 478 -13.95 1.87 -13.56
CA ALA A 478 -13.65 3.15 -12.94
C ALA A 478 -14.88 4.09 -12.85
N GLN A 479 -15.81 3.98 -13.81
CA GLN A 479 -16.99 4.83 -13.91
C GLN A 479 -18.23 4.23 -13.23
N ASP A 480 -18.19 2.95 -12.86
CA ASP A 480 -19.27 2.29 -12.13
C ASP A 480 -19.31 2.80 -10.69
N SER A 481 -20.34 3.59 -10.38
CA SER A 481 -20.55 4.16 -9.04
C SER A 481 -21.03 3.13 -8.00
N SER A 482 -21.36 1.90 -8.41
CA SER A 482 -21.67 0.81 -7.47
C SER A 482 -20.41 0.15 -6.90
N LEU A 483 -19.25 0.32 -7.56
CA LEU A 483 -17.96 -0.15 -7.06
C LEU A 483 -17.37 0.82 -6.05
N LYS A 484 -16.61 0.28 -5.09
CA LYS A 484 -15.96 1.08 -4.06
C LYS A 484 -14.85 1.95 -4.65
N ASP A 485 -14.60 3.11 -4.06
CA ASP A 485 -13.67 4.08 -4.61
C ASP A 485 -12.23 3.56 -4.72
N ILE A 486 -11.78 2.70 -3.82
CA ILE A 486 -10.46 2.06 -3.94
C ILE A 486 -10.38 1.14 -5.17
N ILE A 487 -11.46 0.43 -5.52
CA ILE A 487 -11.54 -0.40 -6.73
C ILE A 487 -11.53 0.49 -7.98
N ARG A 488 -12.30 1.58 -7.96
CA ARG A 488 -12.37 2.54 -9.07
C ARG A 488 -11.02 3.24 -9.29
N ALA A 489 -10.35 3.65 -8.22
CA ALA A 489 -9.00 4.20 -8.24
C ALA A 489 -7.98 3.21 -8.83
N SER A 490 -8.06 1.95 -8.41
CA SER A 490 -7.20 0.86 -8.90
C SER A 490 -7.43 0.57 -10.39
N ALA A 491 -8.67 0.70 -10.87
CA ALA A 491 -8.99 0.59 -12.29
C ALA A 491 -8.38 1.75 -13.10
N LEU A 492 -8.41 2.98 -12.56
CA LEU A 492 -7.81 4.16 -13.20
C LEU A 492 -6.29 4.05 -13.29
N GLU A 493 -5.62 3.60 -12.24
CA GLU A 493 -4.16 3.42 -12.22
C GLU A 493 -3.67 2.52 -13.36
N ARG A 494 -4.37 1.40 -13.61
CA ARG A 494 -4.07 0.45 -14.70
C ARG A 494 -4.27 1.00 -16.11
N MET A 495 -5.00 2.11 -16.27
CA MET A 495 -5.17 2.74 -17.59
C MET A 495 -3.86 3.32 -18.13
N GLY A 496 -2.83 3.51 -17.31
CA GLY A 496 -1.54 4.04 -17.74
C GLY A 496 -0.90 3.21 -18.88
N GLY A 497 -1.13 1.90 -18.88
CA GLY A 497 -0.69 0.98 -19.96
C GLY A 497 -1.68 0.81 -21.11
N ASN A 498 -2.90 1.36 -20.99
CA ASN A 498 -4.03 1.07 -21.87
C ASN A 498 -4.70 2.38 -22.33
N THR A 499 -4.15 3.06 -23.34
CA THR A 499 -4.69 4.35 -23.78
C THR A 499 -5.67 4.21 -24.95
N ASP A 500 -6.91 4.64 -24.72
CA ASP A 500 -7.94 4.79 -25.75
C ASP A 500 -8.89 5.98 -25.44
N GLN A 501 -9.92 6.13 -26.28
CA GLN A 501 -10.92 7.19 -26.12
C GLN A 501 -11.76 7.02 -24.84
N ASN A 502 -12.07 5.78 -24.43
CA ASN A 502 -12.88 5.50 -23.24
C ASN A 502 -12.10 5.81 -21.97
N THR A 503 -10.82 5.43 -21.92
CA THR A 503 -9.93 5.75 -20.80
C THR A 503 -9.72 7.25 -20.68
N THR A 504 -9.64 7.98 -21.80
CA THR A 504 -9.55 9.46 -21.77
C THR A 504 -10.77 10.07 -21.09
N VAL A 505 -11.98 9.63 -21.48
CA VAL A 505 -13.24 10.12 -20.88
C VAL A 505 -13.33 9.75 -19.41
N SER A 506 -12.91 8.53 -19.06
CA SER A 506 -12.89 8.04 -17.67
C SER A 506 -11.98 8.91 -16.80
N LEU A 507 -10.74 9.15 -17.23
CA LEU A 507 -9.77 9.99 -16.51
C LEU A 507 -10.27 11.43 -16.36
N ALA A 508 -10.79 12.04 -17.43
CA ALA A 508 -11.33 13.40 -17.40
C ALA A 508 -12.54 13.58 -16.45
N ARG A 509 -13.28 12.51 -16.16
CA ARG A 509 -14.34 12.49 -15.14
C ARG A 509 -13.76 12.27 -13.74
N ALA A 510 -12.79 11.36 -13.62
CA ALA A 510 -12.18 10.97 -12.35
C ALA A 510 -11.46 12.13 -11.65
N VAL A 511 -10.80 13.03 -12.40
CA VAL A 511 -10.14 14.23 -11.82
C VAL A 511 -11.11 15.21 -11.14
N LYS A 512 -12.43 15.06 -11.35
CA LYS A 512 -13.47 15.88 -10.69
C LYS A 512 -14.23 15.13 -9.60
N ASN A 513 -13.83 13.89 -9.30
CA ASN A 513 -14.48 13.07 -8.28
C ASN A 513 -14.22 13.66 -6.89
N GLU A 514 -15.18 13.52 -5.97
CA GLU A 514 -15.06 14.00 -4.59
C GLU A 514 -14.03 13.17 -3.79
N ASN A 515 -13.85 11.89 -4.12
CA ASN A 515 -12.88 11.01 -3.49
C ASN A 515 -11.46 11.22 -4.03
N GLU A 516 -10.52 11.51 -3.14
CA GLU A 516 -9.12 11.78 -3.47
C GLU A 516 -8.37 10.57 -4.03
N MET A 517 -8.70 9.32 -3.65
CA MET A 517 -8.08 8.13 -4.24
C MET A 517 -8.44 8.01 -5.72
N VAL A 518 -9.67 8.33 -6.09
CA VAL A 518 -10.11 8.32 -7.50
C VAL A 518 -9.34 9.37 -8.29
N ARG A 519 -9.08 10.55 -7.72
CA ARG A 519 -8.23 11.57 -8.34
C ARG A 519 -6.77 11.11 -8.46
N LEU A 520 -6.22 10.45 -7.44
CA LEU A 520 -4.86 9.86 -7.47
C LEU A 520 -4.73 8.75 -8.53
N GLY A 521 -5.72 7.85 -8.62
CA GLY A 521 -5.76 6.83 -9.66
C GLY A 521 -5.77 7.44 -11.06
N ALA A 522 -6.46 8.58 -11.25
CA ALA A 522 -6.46 9.30 -12.52
C ALA A 522 -5.11 9.94 -12.85
N ILE A 523 -4.36 10.43 -11.85
CA ILE A 523 -3.00 10.92 -12.02
C ILE A 523 -2.10 9.80 -12.57
N SER A 524 -2.07 8.64 -11.92
CA SER A 524 -1.27 7.49 -12.38
C SER A 524 -1.72 6.99 -13.75
N GLY A 525 -3.03 6.89 -13.98
CA GLY A 525 -3.62 6.44 -15.26
C GLY A 525 -3.34 7.37 -16.44
N SER A 526 -2.97 8.63 -16.19
CA SER A 526 -2.63 9.60 -17.24
C SER A 526 -1.21 9.43 -17.82
N SER A 527 -0.38 8.55 -17.22
CA SER A 527 1.03 8.37 -17.56
C SER A 527 1.29 7.92 -19.01
N GLY A 528 0.31 7.28 -19.66
CA GLY A 528 0.37 6.87 -21.06
C GLY A 528 0.04 7.96 -22.09
N TYR A 529 -0.43 9.13 -21.67
CA TYR A 529 -0.87 10.20 -22.59
C TYR A 529 0.23 11.20 -22.91
N GLU A 530 0.18 11.77 -24.12
CA GLU A 530 1.03 12.88 -24.54
C GLU A 530 0.84 14.12 -23.64
N PHE A 531 1.87 14.96 -23.57
CA PHE A 531 1.93 16.08 -22.64
C PHE A 531 0.70 17.02 -22.72
N HIS A 532 0.24 17.37 -23.92
CA HIS A 532 -0.89 18.28 -24.11
C HIS A 532 -2.17 17.73 -23.47
N ASP A 533 -2.48 16.46 -23.72
CA ASP A 533 -3.70 15.84 -23.21
C ASP A 533 -3.59 15.57 -21.71
N ARG A 534 -2.41 15.13 -21.26
CA ARG A 534 -2.09 14.96 -19.84
C ARG A 534 -2.23 16.27 -19.06
N TRP A 535 -1.69 17.37 -19.58
CA TRP A 535 -1.85 18.71 -18.99
C TRP A 535 -3.32 19.08 -18.87
N ARG A 536 -4.11 18.90 -19.94
CA ARG A 536 -5.53 19.22 -19.92
C ARG A 536 -6.33 18.40 -18.91
N ILE A 537 -5.94 17.15 -18.67
CA ILE A 537 -6.58 16.27 -17.68
C ILE A 537 -6.19 16.70 -16.26
N LEU A 538 -4.90 16.96 -16.00
CA LEU A 538 -4.35 17.11 -14.65
C LEU A 538 -4.23 18.54 -14.13
N GLU A 539 -4.25 19.56 -14.99
CA GLU A 539 -4.11 20.96 -14.55
C GLU A 539 -5.07 21.35 -13.41
N PRO A 540 -6.35 20.91 -13.40
CA PRO A 540 -7.26 21.22 -12.28
C PRO A 540 -6.80 20.66 -10.92
N LEU A 541 -5.96 19.62 -10.91
CA LEU A 541 -5.47 18.97 -9.70
C LEU A 541 -4.24 19.69 -9.09
N LEU A 542 -3.59 20.58 -9.83
CA LEU A 542 -2.42 21.34 -9.31
C LEU A 542 -2.78 22.29 -8.17
N GLY A 543 -4.08 22.61 -8.02
CA GLY A 543 -4.63 23.37 -6.89
C GLY A 543 -5.49 22.55 -5.93
N ASP A 544 -5.41 21.21 -5.97
CA ASP A 544 -6.22 20.34 -5.11
C ASP A 544 -5.91 20.58 -3.62
N PRO A 545 -6.93 20.63 -2.72
CA PRO A 545 -6.70 20.85 -1.29
C PRO A 545 -5.87 19.73 -0.64
N VAL A 546 -5.83 18.52 -1.22
CA VAL A 546 -5.10 17.37 -0.67
C VAL A 546 -3.66 17.34 -1.18
N LEU A 547 -2.69 17.30 -0.26
CA LEU A 547 -1.25 17.36 -0.57
C LEU A 547 -0.84 16.30 -1.58
N SER A 548 -1.18 15.03 -1.33
CA SER A 548 -0.80 13.95 -2.23
C SER A 548 -1.34 14.16 -3.64
N VAL A 549 -2.55 14.73 -3.81
CA VAL A 549 -3.15 14.91 -5.14
C VAL A 549 -2.38 15.95 -5.94
N ARG A 550 -2.17 17.15 -5.38
CA ARG A 550 -1.48 18.23 -6.10
C ARG A 550 0.00 17.93 -6.34
N ALA A 551 0.69 17.36 -5.36
CA ALA A 551 2.11 17.01 -5.47
C ALA A 551 2.33 15.91 -6.53
N GLU A 552 1.51 14.86 -6.54
CA GLU A 552 1.61 13.78 -7.53
C GLU A 552 1.24 14.28 -8.95
N ALA A 553 0.24 15.16 -9.08
CA ALA A 553 -0.08 15.80 -10.36
C ALA A 553 1.12 16.57 -10.93
N ALA A 554 1.82 17.33 -10.08
CA ALA A 554 3.06 18.01 -10.48
C ALA A 554 4.17 17.04 -10.87
N SER A 555 4.35 15.95 -10.12
CA SER A 555 5.38 14.93 -10.39
C SER A 555 5.23 14.28 -11.79
N VAL A 556 4.00 14.08 -12.23
CA VAL A 556 3.70 13.44 -13.53
C VAL A 556 3.81 14.44 -14.68
N LEU A 557 3.51 15.72 -14.44
CA LEU A 557 3.61 16.78 -15.45
C LEU A 557 5.05 17.28 -15.65
N VAL A 558 5.87 17.34 -14.60
CA VAL A 558 7.24 17.88 -14.67
C VAL A 558 8.13 17.11 -15.66
N ALA A 559 7.83 15.85 -15.95
CA ALA A 559 8.54 15.07 -16.98
C ALA A 559 8.60 15.77 -18.37
N SER A 560 7.66 16.68 -18.64
CA SER A 560 7.58 17.49 -19.87
C SER A 560 7.88 18.97 -19.64
N TYR A 561 8.63 19.33 -18.59
CA TYR A 561 8.91 20.72 -18.20
C TYR A 561 9.50 21.58 -19.33
N ALA A 562 10.33 20.99 -20.20
CA ALA A 562 10.89 21.67 -21.36
C ALA A 562 9.83 22.13 -22.39
N GLN A 563 8.68 21.46 -22.45
CA GLN A 563 7.56 21.76 -23.34
C GLN A 563 6.58 22.79 -22.75
N MET A 564 6.70 23.09 -21.45
CA MET A 564 5.79 24.00 -20.74
C MET A 564 5.99 25.46 -21.14
N THR A 565 4.88 26.18 -21.28
CA THR A 565 4.86 27.65 -21.38
C THR A 565 5.27 28.29 -20.04
N PRO A 566 5.67 29.57 -20.02
CA PRO A 566 6.00 30.28 -18.77
C PRO A 566 4.87 30.24 -17.74
N LEU A 567 3.61 30.35 -18.17
CA LEU A 567 2.45 30.27 -17.28
C LEU A 567 2.31 28.87 -16.66
N GLN A 568 2.48 27.82 -17.45
CA GLN A 568 2.43 26.44 -16.94
C GLN A 568 3.54 26.16 -15.93
N LYS A 569 4.75 26.71 -16.16
CA LYS A 569 5.87 26.62 -15.23
C LYS A 569 5.61 27.36 -13.90
N ASP A 570 4.87 28.46 -13.95
CA ASP A 570 4.46 29.20 -12.75
C ASP A 570 3.42 28.41 -11.94
N ILE A 571 2.40 27.87 -12.61
CA ILE A 571 1.33 27.07 -11.98
C ILE A 571 1.88 25.83 -11.27
N ILE A 572 2.81 25.10 -11.90
CA ILE A 572 3.35 23.85 -11.34
C ILE A 572 4.35 24.07 -10.20
N LYS A 573 4.87 25.30 -10.01
CA LYS A 573 6.01 25.56 -9.12
C LYS A 573 5.75 25.12 -7.68
N SER A 574 4.67 25.61 -7.07
CA SER A 574 4.33 25.30 -5.67
C SER A 574 4.08 23.81 -5.43
N PRO A 575 3.21 23.11 -6.20
CA PRO A 575 3.00 21.68 -5.99
C PRO A 575 4.22 20.83 -6.33
N LEU A 576 5.11 21.30 -7.21
CA LEU A 576 6.38 20.63 -7.47
C LEU A 576 7.36 20.76 -6.30
N GLU A 577 7.43 21.94 -5.66
CA GLU A 577 8.22 22.15 -4.44
C GLU A 577 7.73 21.21 -3.32
N GLU A 578 6.41 21.10 -3.11
CA GLU A 578 5.83 20.14 -2.17
C GLU A 578 6.18 18.68 -2.51
N TYR A 579 6.14 18.29 -3.80
CA TYR A 579 6.58 16.95 -4.21
C TYR A 579 8.05 16.70 -3.90
N MET A 580 8.92 17.70 -4.12
CA MET A 580 10.35 17.61 -3.80
C MET A 580 10.58 17.45 -2.29
N GLU A 581 9.86 18.20 -1.46
CA GLU A 581 9.91 18.07 0.01
C GLU A 581 9.52 16.65 0.48
N ILE A 582 8.50 16.05 -0.15
CA ILE A 582 8.13 14.64 0.11
C ILE A 582 9.27 13.68 -0.25
N GLN A 583 9.96 13.92 -1.37
CA GLN A 583 11.10 13.07 -1.77
C GLN A 583 12.32 13.28 -0.87
N GLU A 584 12.55 14.49 -0.38
CA GLU A 584 13.60 14.83 0.58
C GLU A 584 13.34 14.17 1.95
N PHE A 585 12.09 14.19 2.43
CA PHE A 585 11.69 13.44 3.62
C PHE A 585 11.98 11.94 3.48
N ASN A 586 11.83 11.39 2.27
CA ASN A 586 12.10 9.99 1.94
C ASN A 586 13.52 9.73 1.37
N ALA A 587 14.47 10.67 1.54
CA ALA A 587 15.82 10.56 0.99
C ALA A 587 16.72 9.53 1.73
N ASP A 588 16.19 8.88 2.76
CA ASP A 588 16.76 7.68 3.36
C ASP A 588 16.49 6.40 2.55
N ARG A 589 15.72 6.52 1.47
CA ARG A 589 15.47 5.46 0.49
C ARG A 589 16.02 5.84 -0.87
N GLY A 590 16.36 4.84 -1.67
CA GLY A 590 16.83 5.00 -3.04
C GLY A 590 15.75 5.61 -3.94
N PHE A 591 14.47 5.30 -3.69
CA PHE A 591 13.37 5.87 -4.46
C PHE A 591 13.26 7.38 -4.29
N GLY A 592 13.37 7.92 -3.07
CA GLY A 592 13.23 9.36 -2.80
C GLY A 592 14.30 10.16 -3.55
N ARG A 593 15.57 9.76 -3.42
CA ARG A 593 16.69 10.39 -4.15
C ARG A 593 16.56 10.22 -5.67
N THR A 594 16.10 9.07 -6.15
CA THR A 594 15.87 8.81 -7.59
C THR A 594 14.75 9.69 -8.15
N ASN A 595 13.67 9.86 -7.41
CA ASN A 595 12.55 10.72 -7.81
C ASN A 595 12.96 12.19 -7.83
N LEU A 596 13.72 12.65 -6.84
CA LEU A 596 14.29 13.99 -6.82
C LEU A 596 15.24 14.21 -8.00
N ALA A 597 16.08 13.23 -8.33
CA ALA A 597 16.95 13.26 -9.50
C ALA A 597 16.15 13.33 -10.82
N ASN A 598 15.02 12.63 -10.92
CA ASN A 598 14.12 12.71 -12.08
C ASN A 598 13.54 14.12 -12.26
N VAL A 599 13.19 14.80 -11.16
CA VAL A 599 12.75 16.20 -11.18
C VAL A 599 13.87 17.09 -11.70
N TYR A 600 15.06 17.06 -11.09
CA TYR A 600 16.19 17.89 -11.52
C TYR A 600 16.61 17.62 -12.97
N ARG A 601 16.56 16.37 -13.43
CA ARG A 601 16.78 16.01 -14.83
C ARG A 601 15.79 16.74 -15.75
N SER A 602 14.52 16.76 -15.37
CA SER A 602 13.46 17.41 -16.15
C SER A 602 13.57 18.94 -16.15
N LEU A 603 14.09 19.51 -15.05
CA LEU A 603 14.41 20.94 -14.94
C LEU A 603 15.69 21.34 -15.70
N GLY A 604 16.47 20.39 -16.22
CA GLY A 604 17.73 20.62 -16.91
C GLY A 604 18.94 20.74 -15.99
N GLU A 605 18.78 20.48 -14.69
CA GLU A 605 19.82 20.51 -13.66
C GLU A 605 20.57 19.17 -13.63
N ILE A 606 21.28 18.88 -14.72
CA ILE A 606 21.87 17.57 -15.01
C ILE A 606 22.89 17.12 -13.97
N ASP A 607 23.73 18.02 -13.47
CA ASP A 607 24.76 17.68 -12.49
C ASP A 607 24.15 17.28 -11.15
N LYS A 608 23.11 17.99 -10.70
CA LYS A 608 22.34 17.65 -9.49
C LYS A 608 21.65 16.29 -9.65
N ALA A 609 21.03 16.04 -10.80
CA ALA A 609 20.38 14.76 -11.09
C ALA A 609 21.38 13.60 -11.06
N ALA A 610 22.53 13.74 -11.71
CA ALA A 610 23.57 12.71 -11.73
C ALA A 610 24.10 12.40 -10.32
N GLU A 611 24.27 13.42 -9.48
CA GLU A 611 24.74 13.25 -8.11
C GLU A 611 23.70 12.54 -7.24
N LEU A 612 22.43 12.93 -7.32
CA LEU A 612 21.35 12.27 -6.58
C LEU A 612 21.16 10.81 -6.98
N TYR A 613 21.31 10.44 -8.26
CA TYR A 613 21.28 9.02 -8.64
C TYR A 613 22.46 8.24 -8.05
N LYS A 614 23.67 8.81 -8.00
CA LYS A 614 24.82 8.14 -7.38
C LYS A 614 24.61 7.96 -5.88
N GLN A 615 24.05 8.97 -5.22
CA GLN A 615 23.69 8.87 -3.82
C GLN A 615 22.62 7.80 -3.60
N ALA A 616 21.58 7.74 -4.44
CA ALA A 616 20.58 6.68 -4.40
C ALA A 616 21.21 5.28 -4.52
N ILE A 617 22.14 5.09 -5.46
CA ILE A 617 22.92 3.85 -5.63
C ILE A 617 23.77 3.54 -4.39
N SER A 618 24.30 4.57 -3.71
CA SER A 618 25.10 4.37 -2.50
C SER A 618 24.27 3.97 -1.28
N ILE A 619 23.04 4.48 -1.16
CA ILE A 619 22.13 4.16 -0.05
C ILE A 619 21.47 2.80 -0.27
N GLU A 620 20.98 2.54 -1.49
CA GLU A 620 20.36 1.29 -1.89
C GLU A 620 21.00 0.75 -3.17
N PRO A 621 22.14 0.02 -3.06
CA PRO A 621 22.78 -0.61 -4.21
C PRO A 621 21.88 -1.61 -4.94
N TYR A 622 20.81 -2.06 -4.29
CA TYR A 622 19.79 -2.97 -4.81
C TYR A 622 18.59 -2.27 -5.44
N PHE A 623 18.53 -0.94 -5.49
CA PHE A 623 17.46 -0.25 -6.20
C PHE A 623 17.81 -0.06 -7.68
N GLU A 624 17.34 -0.98 -8.54
CA GLU A 624 17.76 -1.05 -9.95
C GLU A 624 17.43 0.22 -10.77
N ASN A 625 16.32 0.90 -10.42
CA ASN A 625 15.86 2.10 -11.12
C ASN A 625 16.88 3.24 -11.09
N SER A 626 17.67 3.38 -10.02
CA SER A 626 18.71 4.41 -9.96
C SER A 626 19.81 4.19 -11.01
N TYR A 627 20.20 2.94 -11.25
CA TYR A 627 21.20 2.62 -12.28
C TYR A 627 20.65 2.84 -13.69
N VAL A 628 19.41 2.41 -13.93
CA VAL A 628 18.74 2.60 -15.24
C VAL A 628 18.62 4.09 -15.55
N ASN A 629 18.12 4.89 -14.60
CA ASN A 629 17.90 6.31 -14.81
C ASN A 629 19.21 7.11 -14.95
N LEU A 630 20.26 6.75 -14.20
CA LEU A 630 21.59 7.34 -14.37
C LEU A 630 22.22 6.96 -15.73
N ALA A 631 22.06 5.71 -16.15
CA ALA A 631 22.52 5.27 -17.46
C ALA A 631 21.77 6.01 -18.57
N ASP A 632 20.45 6.17 -18.45
CA ASP A 632 19.65 6.98 -19.36
C ASP A 632 20.12 8.43 -19.41
N LEU A 633 20.41 9.04 -18.27
CA LEU A 633 20.98 10.39 -18.23
C LEU A 633 22.30 10.46 -19.01
N TYR A 634 23.21 9.50 -18.80
CA TYR A 634 24.47 9.44 -19.54
C TYR A 634 24.29 9.20 -21.03
N ARG A 635 23.32 8.38 -21.44
CA ARG A 635 22.94 8.21 -22.85
C ARG A 635 22.50 9.52 -23.49
N HIS A 636 21.65 10.29 -22.82
CA HIS A 636 21.19 11.60 -23.31
C HIS A 636 22.35 12.60 -23.47
N LEU A 637 23.43 12.43 -22.70
CA LEU A 637 24.65 13.22 -22.81
C LEU A 637 25.66 12.66 -23.82
N GLY A 638 25.33 11.60 -24.55
CA GLY A 638 26.24 10.91 -25.47
C GLY A 638 27.37 10.13 -24.80
N LYS A 639 27.29 9.92 -23.48
CA LYS A 639 28.29 9.20 -22.66
C LYS A 639 27.94 7.71 -22.55
N GLU A 640 27.87 7.03 -23.69
CA GLU A 640 27.39 5.64 -23.77
C GLU A 640 28.26 4.63 -22.99
N GLU A 641 29.58 4.82 -22.96
CA GLU A 641 30.49 3.98 -22.16
C GLU A 641 30.28 4.17 -20.64
N ALA A 642 29.95 5.39 -20.20
CA ALA A 642 29.59 5.64 -18.80
C ALA A 642 28.25 4.99 -18.44
N ALA A 643 27.26 5.05 -19.33
CA ALA A 643 25.98 4.37 -19.18
C ALA A 643 26.16 2.85 -19.02
N LEU A 644 26.97 2.23 -19.88
CA LEU A 644 27.26 0.81 -19.81
C LEU A 644 28.00 0.45 -18.50
N THR A 645 28.94 1.29 -18.06
CA THR A 645 29.66 1.09 -16.78
C THR A 645 28.71 1.07 -15.59
N VAL A 646 27.78 2.02 -15.52
CA VAL A 646 26.76 2.09 -14.46
C VAL A 646 25.88 0.84 -14.48
N LEU A 647 25.41 0.42 -15.66
CA LEU A 647 24.57 -0.77 -15.78
C LEU A 647 25.33 -2.06 -15.40
N GLN A 648 26.63 -2.14 -15.69
CA GLN A 648 27.48 -3.25 -15.25
C GLN A 648 27.68 -3.27 -13.73
N GLN A 649 27.77 -2.11 -13.09
CA GLN A 649 27.76 -2.02 -11.62
C GLN A 649 26.42 -2.53 -11.08
N GLY A 650 25.31 -2.05 -11.64
CA GLY A 650 23.96 -2.50 -11.30
C GLY A 650 23.82 -4.01 -11.44
N MET A 651 24.24 -4.63 -12.55
CA MET A 651 24.12 -6.09 -12.75
C MET A 651 24.93 -6.92 -11.76
N LYS A 652 25.99 -6.34 -11.15
CA LYS A 652 26.75 -6.98 -10.07
C LYS A 652 26.02 -6.83 -8.73
N ALA A 653 25.47 -5.65 -8.47
CA ALA A 653 24.72 -5.37 -7.26
C ALA A 653 23.35 -6.06 -7.24
N GLN A 654 22.76 -6.30 -8.41
CA GLN A 654 21.45 -6.93 -8.62
C GLN A 654 21.51 -8.06 -9.66
N PRO A 655 22.03 -9.23 -9.28
CA PRO A 655 22.21 -10.34 -10.20
C PRO A 655 20.89 -10.94 -10.72
N LYS A 656 19.79 -10.74 -9.98
CA LYS A 656 18.43 -11.20 -10.29
C LYS A 656 17.62 -10.21 -11.15
N SER A 657 18.17 -9.03 -11.47
CA SER A 657 17.47 -8.05 -12.30
C SER A 657 17.41 -8.47 -13.77
N SER A 658 16.22 -8.43 -14.37
CA SER A 658 16.03 -8.52 -15.82
C SER A 658 16.16 -7.17 -16.52
N THR A 659 15.83 -6.06 -15.84
CA THR A 659 15.83 -4.70 -16.40
C THR A 659 17.23 -4.20 -16.74
N LEU A 660 18.21 -4.48 -15.87
CA LEU A 660 19.60 -4.04 -16.05
C LEU A 660 20.29 -4.66 -17.27
N PRO A 661 20.27 -6.00 -17.48
CA PRO A 661 20.81 -6.58 -18.70
C PRO A 661 20.04 -6.14 -19.95
N TYR A 662 18.73 -5.90 -19.86
CA TYR A 662 17.95 -5.34 -20.97
C TYR A 662 18.47 -3.95 -21.37
N SER A 663 18.54 -3.02 -20.43
CA SER A 663 19.04 -1.66 -20.65
C SER A 663 20.49 -1.65 -21.16
N ALA A 664 21.34 -2.54 -20.65
CA ALA A 664 22.73 -2.69 -21.11
C ALA A 664 22.81 -3.25 -22.54
N GLY A 665 21.95 -4.20 -22.89
CA GLY A 665 21.81 -4.74 -24.23
C GLY A 665 21.44 -3.65 -25.24
N LEU A 666 20.47 -2.80 -24.91
CA LEU A 666 20.10 -1.64 -25.74
C LEU A 666 21.27 -0.66 -25.92
N SER A 667 22.02 -0.40 -24.85
CA SER A 667 23.23 0.42 -24.92
C SER A 667 24.29 -0.15 -25.87
N LEU A 668 24.49 -1.47 -25.85
CA LEU A 668 25.43 -2.15 -26.75
C LEU A 668 24.97 -2.13 -28.21
N LEU A 669 23.66 -2.27 -28.48
CA LEU A 669 23.12 -2.13 -29.84
C LEU A 669 23.42 -0.74 -30.42
N ARG A 670 23.26 0.33 -29.63
CA ARG A 670 23.58 1.72 -30.04
C ARG A 670 25.06 1.92 -30.36
N GLN A 671 25.94 1.17 -29.70
CA GLN A 671 27.38 1.15 -29.97
C GLN A 671 27.78 0.24 -31.14
N GLY A 672 26.84 -0.45 -31.78
CA GLY A 672 27.12 -1.43 -32.83
C GLY A 672 27.71 -2.75 -32.33
N LYS A 673 27.76 -2.98 -31.01
CA LYS A 673 28.28 -4.20 -30.37
C LYS A 673 27.20 -5.29 -30.30
N ALA A 674 26.68 -5.69 -31.47
CA ALA A 674 25.48 -6.53 -31.58
C ALA A 674 25.64 -7.93 -30.94
N ASP A 675 26.83 -8.54 -31.02
CA ASP A 675 27.05 -9.88 -30.45
C ASP A 675 26.98 -9.92 -28.92
N ASP A 676 27.50 -8.88 -28.25
CA ASP A 676 27.40 -8.78 -26.80
C ASP A 676 26.01 -8.32 -26.35
N ALA A 677 25.35 -7.46 -27.13
CA ALA A 677 23.97 -7.07 -26.88
C ALA A 677 23.02 -8.27 -26.83
N LYS A 678 23.14 -9.19 -27.80
CA LYS A 678 22.31 -10.40 -27.85
C LYS A 678 22.45 -11.27 -26.59
N LYS A 679 23.65 -11.37 -26.01
CA LYS A 679 23.88 -12.14 -24.77
C LYS A 679 23.14 -11.52 -23.58
N LEU A 680 23.18 -10.19 -23.46
CA LEU A 680 22.49 -9.49 -22.38
C LEU A 680 20.97 -9.47 -22.57
N LEU A 681 20.48 -9.25 -23.79
CA LEU A 681 19.05 -9.31 -24.11
C LEU A 681 18.47 -10.71 -23.87
N ARG A 682 19.23 -11.76 -24.23
CA ARG A 682 18.86 -13.15 -23.89
C ARG A 682 18.73 -13.33 -22.38
N ARG A 683 19.74 -12.91 -21.61
CA ARG A 683 19.72 -13.01 -20.15
C ARG A 683 18.53 -12.25 -19.56
N ALA A 684 18.20 -11.06 -20.09
CA ALA A 684 17.03 -10.30 -19.65
C ALA A 684 15.72 -11.05 -19.90
N ALA A 685 15.55 -11.65 -21.08
CA ALA A 685 14.36 -12.43 -21.43
C ALA A 685 14.26 -13.75 -20.64
N GLU A 686 15.39 -14.40 -20.33
CA GLU A 686 15.43 -15.61 -19.51
C GLU A 686 15.12 -15.34 -18.03
N ILE A 687 15.58 -14.21 -17.48
CA ILE A 687 15.25 -13.81 -16.09
C ILE A 687 13.79 -13.31 -16.02
N GLY A 688 13.39 -12.46 -16.98
CA GLY A 688 12.03 -11.93 -17.09
C GLY A 688 11.19 -12.78 -18.03
N GLU A 689 11.04 -14.07 -17.73
CA GLU A 689 10.42 -15.04 -18.64
C GLU A 689 8.98 -14.67 -19.07
N THR A 690 8.25 -13.98 -18.21
CA THR A 690 6.88 -13.49 -18.46
C THR A 690 6.82 -12.11 -19.11
N ASN A 691 7.97 -11.48 -19.39
CA ASN A 691 8.02 -10.18 -20.06
C ASN A 691 8.11 -10.35 -21.57
N ALA A 692 6.95 -10.30 -22.24
CA ALA A 692 6.86 -10.42 -23.69
C ALA A 692 7.72 -9.39 -24.46
N HIS A 693 7.90 -8.19 -23.92
CA HIS A 693 8.71 -7.15 -24.56
C HIS A 693 10.20 -7.52 -24.61
N TYR A 694 10.74 -8.17 -23.58
CA TYR A 694 12.13 -8.63 -23.59
C TYR A 694 12.37 -9.71 -24.63
N TRP A 695 11.46 -10.68 -24.74
CA TRP A 695 11.49 -11.69 -25.80
C TRP A 695 11.38 -11.07 -27.20
N TYR A 696 10.51 -10.08 -27.36
CA TYR A 696 10.33 -9.35 -28.62
C TYR A 696 11.63 -8.65 -29.06
N VAL A 697 12.23 -7.85 -28.17
CA VAL A 697 13.47 -7.12 -28.48
C VAL A 697 14.64 -8.09 -28.69
N TYR A 698 14.72 -9.17 -27.92
CA TYR A 698 15.71 -10.22 -28.13
C TYR A 698 15.57 -10.86 -29.52
N GLY A 699 14.34 -11.22 -29.92
CA GLY A 699 14.07 -11.77 -31.25
C GLY A 699 14.46 -10.84 -32.39
N LEU A 700 14.13 -9.54 -32.28
CA LEU A 700 14.55 -8.55 -33.27
C LEU A 700 16.09 -8.40 -33.34
N ALA A 701 16.78 -8.45 -32.21
CA ALA A 701 18.24 -8.38 -32.17
C ALA A 701 18.92 -9.60 -32.83
N LEU A 702 18.23 -10.74 -32.90
CA LEU A 702 18.72 -11.97 -33.53
C LEU A 702 18.55 -12.02 -35.06
N GLU A 703 17.62 -11.23 -35.63
CA GLU A 703 17.14 -11.35 -37.02
C GLU A 703 18.28 -11.56 -38.04
N LYS A 704 19.33 -10.74 -37.96
CA LYS A 704 20.44 -10.78 -38.94
C LYS A 704 21.43 -11.93 -38.73
N SER A 705 21.45 -12.55 -37.55
CA SER A 705 22.42 -13.59 -37.19
C SER A 705 21.82 -14.99 -37.12
N ASP A 706 20.59 -15.13 -36.61
CA ASP A 706 19.89 -16.41 -36.52
C ASP A 706 18.38 -16.19 -36.62
N VAL A 707 17.85 -16.38 -37.84
CA VAL A 707 16.44 -16.14 -38.17
C VAL A 707 15.51 -17.12 -37.46
N LEU A 708 15.93 -18.37 -37.25
CA LEU A 708 15.08 -19.38 -36.62
C LEU A 708 15.00 -19.13 -35.12
N GLU A 709 16.10 -18.75 -34.47
CA GLU A 709 16.08 -18.38 -33.06
C GLU A 709 15.33 -17.05 -32.84
N ALA A 710 15.50 -16.08 -33.75
CA ALA A 710 14.67 -14.86 -33.76
C ALA A 710 13.17 -15.18 -33.79
N SER A 711 12.78 -16.13 -34.66
CA SER A 711 11.39 -16.58 -34.77
C SER A 711 10.88 -17.23 -33.49
N LYS A 712 11.68 -18.07 -32.81
CA LYS A 712 11.28 -18.67 -31.53
C LYS A 712 11.13 -17.65 -30.41
N ALA A 713 12.05 -16.69 -30.32
CA ALA A 713 11.94 -15.62 -29.32
C ALA A 713 10.67 -14.77 -29.55
N LEU A 714 10.36 -14.42 -30.81
CA LEU A 714 9.13 -13.71 -31.15
C LEU A 714 7.87 -14.55 -30.91
N GLN A 715 7.93 -15.87 -31.12
CA GLN A 715 6.85 -16.78 -30.72
C GLN A 715 6.65 -16.75 -29.21
N THR A 716 7.73 -16.83 -28.43
CA THR A 716 7.67 -16.77 -26.96
C THR A 716 7.07 -15.43 -26.50
N ALA A 717 7.44 -14.32 -27.15
CA ALA A 717 6.82 -13.01 -26.91
C ALA A 717 5.31 -13.01 -27.19
N PHE A 718 4.84 -13.75 -28.18
CA PHE A 718 3.42 -13.91 -28.45
C PHE A 718 2.73 -14.82 -27.43
N GLU A 719 3.32 -15.97 -27.10
CA GLU A 719 2.76 -16.94 -26.15
C GLU A 719 2.61 -16.35 -24.74
N VAL A 720 3.61 -15.59 -24.31
CA VAL A 720 3.63 -14.96 -23.00
C VAL A 720 2.76 -13.70 -22.95
N GLY A 721 2.77 -12.88 -24.01
CA GLY A 721 2.10 -11.58 -24.02
C GLY A 721 0.72 -11.56 -24.66
N GLY A 722 0.31 -12.63 -25.35
CA GLY A 722 -0.97 -12.72 -26.08
C GLY A 722 -1.14 -11.73 -27.24
N ASN A 723 -0.18 -10.83 -27.49
CA ASN A 723 -0.32 -9.75 -28.44
C ASN A 723 -0.07 -10.22 -29.89
N PRO A 724 -1.07 -10.22 -30.78
CA PRO A 724 -0.91 -10.67 -32.17
C PRO A 724 0.12 -9.88 -32.98
N GLN A 725 0.52 -8.69 -32.53
CA GLN A 725 1.58 -7.89 -33.15
C GLN A 725 2.96 -8.56 -33.01
N HIS A 726 3.20 -9.31 -31.93
CA HIS A 726 4.42 -10.10 -31.77
C HIS A 726 4.45 -11.28 -32.77
N LEU A 727 3.32 -11.95 -32.96
CA LEU A 727 3.15 -13.00 -33.98
C LEU A 727 3.29 -12.44 -35.40
N TYR A 728 2.73 -11.25 -35.65
CA TYR A 728 2.94 -10.55 -36.93
C TYR A 728 4.43 -10.27 -37.17
N ALA A 729 5.14 -9.75 -36.16
CA ALA A 729 6.58 -9.47 -36.25
C ALA A 729 7.41 -10.74 -36.51
N GLN A 730 7.05 -11.88 -35.90
CA GLN A 730 7.64 -13.18 -36.21
C GLN A 730 7.48 -13.52 -37.70
N CYS A 731 6.26 -13.41 -38.23
CA CYS A 731 5.98 -13.74 -39.62
C CYS A 731 6.70 -12.77 -40.57
N GLU A 732 6.82 -11.49 -40.20
CA GLU A 732 7.55 -10.48 -40.98
C GLU A 732 9.06 -10.76 -41.01
N VAL A 733 9.67 -11.10 -39.87
CA VAL A 733 11.09 -11.51 -39.80
C VAL A 733 11.34 -12.73 -40.69
N LEU A 734 10.46 -13.73 -40.64
CA LEU A 734 10.54 -14.92 -41.49
C LEU A 734 10.35 -14.59 -42.98
N ALA A 735 9.45 -13.66 -43.31
CA ALA A 735 9.20 -13.22 -44.68
C ALA A 735 10.39 -12.46 -45.27
N ARG A 736 10.95 -11.50 -44.53
CA ARG A 736 12.10 -10.69 -44.96
C ARG A 736 13.35 -11.54 -45.20
N ASN A 737 13.49 -12.64 -44.46
CA ASN A 737 14.61 -13.56 -44.55
C ASN A 737 14.25 -14.88 -45.25
N HIS A 738 13.14 -14.89 -46.03
CA HIS A 738 12.56 -16.10 -46.58
C HIS A 738 13.53 -16.82 -47.53
N LYS A 739 13.81 -18.09 -47.21
CA LYS A 739 14.62 -19.00 -48.02
C LYS A 739 14.07 -20.41 -47.91
N LYS A 740 14.25 -21.23 -48.96
CA LYS A 740 13.84 -22.64 -48.97
C LYS A 740 14.41 -23.38 -47.74
N GLY A 741 13.66 -24.36 -47.23
CA GLY A 741 14.05 -25.16 -46.07
C GLY A 741 13.33 -24.70 -44.79
N ALA A 742 14.05 -24.72 -43.66
CA ALA A 742 13.45 -24.50 -42.33
C ALA A 742 12.77 -23.14 -42.16
N VAL A 743 13.29 -22.07 -42.77
CA VAL A 743 12.69 -20.72 -42.68
C VAL A 743 11.35 -20.66 -43.42
N ALA A 744 11.26 -21.23 -44.63
CA ALA A 744 9.99 -21.33 -45.36
C ALA A 744 8.94 -22.13 -44.59
N PHE A 745 9.33 -23.27 -43.99
CA PHE A 745 8.43 -24.06 -43.16
C PHE A 745 7.93 -23.29 -41.92
N ALA A 746 8.82 -22.57 -41.24
CA ALA A 746 8.45 -21.73 -40.11
C ALA A 746 7.51 -20.58 -40.55
N PHE A 747 7.76 -19.97 -41.71
CA PHE A 747 6.90 -18.92 -42.27
C PHE A 747 5.48 -19.43 -42.54
N ASP A 748 5.34 -20.59 -43.20
CA ASP A 748 4.03 -21.18 -43.51
C ASP A 748 3.23 -21.46 -42.22
N ARG A 749 3.89 -21.98 -41.18
CA ARG A 749 3.27 -22.20 -39.86
C ARG A 749 2.84 -20.88 -39.20
N CYS A 750 3.74 -19.90 -39.18
CA CYS A 750 3.45 -18.59 -38.59
C CYS A 750 2.23 -17.94 -39.25
N ILE A 751 2.16 -17.97 -40.58
CA ILE A 751 1.04 -17.41 -41.34
C ILE A 751 -0.27 -18.15 -41.07
N GLN A 752 -0.23 -19.48 -40.93
CA GLN A 752 -1.41 -20.26 -40.56
C GLN A 752 -1.94 -19.82 -39.19
N GLU A 753 -1.07 -19.70 -38.20
CA GLU A 753 -1.42 -19.25 -36.86
C GLU A 753 -1.94 -17.80 -36.86
N LEU A 754 -1.20 -16.88 -37.49
CA LEU A 754 -1.56 -15.46 -37.59
C LEU A 754 -2.91 -15.25 -38.28
N SER A 755 -3.32 -16.14 -39.19
CA SER A 755 -4.62 -16.05 -39.87
C SER A 755 -5.84 -16.15 -38.94
N HIS A 756 -5.67 -16.67 -37.72
CA HIS A 756 -6.70 -16.68 -36.69
C HIS A 756 -6.88 -15.33 -35.99
N TYR A 757 -5.87 -14.45 -36.05
CA TYR A 757 -5.82 -13.21 -35.27
C TYR A 757 -5.79 -11.95 -36.15
N ALA A 758 -5.20 -12.02 -37.35
CA ALA A 758 -4.99 -10.88 -38.23
C ALA A 758 -6.01 -10.83 -39.39
N PRO A 759 -6.39 -9.64 -39.85
CA PRO A 759 -7.25 -9.50 -41.02
C PRO A 759 -6.56 -10.07 -42.28
N LYS A 760 -7.35 -10.63 -43.19
CA LYS A 760 -6.85 -11.25 -44.43
C LYS A 760 -5.88 -10.38 -45.22
N GLN A 761 -6.08 -9.06 -45.24
CA GLN A 761 -5.22 -8.09 -45.92
C GLN A 761 -3.77 -8.11 -45.41
N ALA A 762 -3.58 -8.23 -44.09
CA ALA A 762 -2.25 -8.29 -43.48
C ALA A 762 -1.53 -9.60 -43.86
N ILE A 763 -2.28 -10.72 -43.89
CA ILE A 763 -1.78 -12.02 -44.35
C ILE A 763 -1.34 -11.97 -45.81
N ASP A 764 -2.18 -11.40 -46.68
CA ASP A 764 -1.90 -11.29 -48.11
C ASP A 764 -0.68 -10.40 -48.38
N GLN A 765 -0.48 -9.32 -47.60
CA GLN A 765 0.72 -8.48 -47.67
C GLN A 765 1.99 -9.24 -47.31
N LEU A 766 1.99 -10.01 -46.22
CA LEU A 766 3.15 -10.84 -45.83
C LEU A 766 3.46 -11.93 -46.87
N LYS A 767 2.45 -12.55 -47.48
CA LYS A 767 2.64 -13.51 -48.57
C LYS A 767 3.15 -12.86 -49.86
N ALA A 768 2.82 -11.59 -50.11
CA ALA A 768 3.32 -10.88 -51.28
C ALA A 768 4.79 -10.48 -51.14
N SER A 769 5.27 -10.20 -49.92
CA SER A 769 6.64 -9.75 -49.68
C SER A 769 7.69 -10.80 -50.04
N ILE A 770 7.40 -12.10 -49.85
CA ILE A 770 8.32 -13.20 -50.23
C ILE A 770 8.44 -13.42 -51.75
N VAL A 771 7.45 -12.96 -52.53
CA VAL A 771 7.43 -13.10 -54.00
C VAL A 771 8.40 -12.10 -54.65
N GLY A 772 8.61 -10.94 -54.03
CA GLY A 772 9.60 -9.95 -54.43
C GLY A 772 11.05 -10.36 -54.11
N VAL A 773 11.27 -11.02 -52.96
CA VAL A 773 12.59 -11.46 -52.48
C VAL A 773 13.18 -12.61 -53.33
N ASN A 774 12.33 -13.43 -53.98
CA ASN A 774 12.79 -14.51 -54.88
C ASN A 774 13.14 -14.04 -56.31
N ARG A 775 13.09 -12.73 -56.61
CA ARG A 775 13.40 -12.16 -57.95
C ARG A 775 14.70 -11.34 -58.00
N SER A 776 15.41 -11.20 -56.88
CA SER A 776 16.78 -10.66 -56.75
C SER A 776 17.75 -11.79 -56.43
#